data_AF-A0A2D6MGG2-F1
#
_entry.id   AF-A0A2D6MGG2-F1
#
_cell.length_a   1.000
_cell.length_b   1.000
_cell.length_c   1.000
_cell.angle_alpha   90.00
_cell.angle_beta   90.00
_cell.angle_gamma   90.00
#
_symmetry.space_group_name_H-M   'P 1'
#
loop_
_entity.id
_entity.type
_entity.pdbx_description
1 polymer ?
#
loop_
_entity_poly.entity_id
_entity_poly.type
_entity_poly.pdbx_seq_one_letter_code
_entity_poly.pdbx_strand_id
1 'polypeptide(L)'
;MAADPTQEKIAKIIDLNLFSGSSDTMRTNLGGFWQIEEATAGGDALVSGEEVVQKSFDSTTLTNLFFLKTERGDIETTSMTDGVVIPTFKFPTRLYGDNNFLNNDSQWKAVVAGGTFADVVYSPVYNNDVWDDYWFETGLPYPKQEIISLADRDAVASISQITYDYNYYLKEYQEYVANLDSTLLIPNMYLIEMYNNITYILDIGEALEEEKAFLSEDIEPKGRVFNPVMENFVSLEKTWPTDEWRDPGVLEELDVILSDIDMEWIEELPDYTLHGYLSQSVPLTSLSASTKSDVETMLQNIYFDQYSINSGTPKPNFVDMETTKGLFPYYIDISFPSGDISDSSTDESEGHRKYFTDSLYNNNCSSKFLKSLKEVFNNEADSLAPEEKEYALSLDYQSASIDSTRDTTVVNTQNISLKAVDYFKLLSYAYDNYLSTTDNEYFIGEKTIHREAAIDKTGTYRYINSESVLGTIEDAVEFVSNTDNFSIDNLNDLYNIGSKHNEVIAYRIEKIGGPPTGDSQRQNVLQNYWIFNSIYLENTGFFENNHINLFDSQVKYGEDYTYNIYAYIVSVGAKYQTSDLRLTRTINDIEDDPDNDIEGSWCVEFFNPETGDSASQLWGPGPCFSDADCGSDERCDVSTNKCIPTDPEATILDDSLLTILKSEEDATPYMADFYVNVEPSLQIFEVPIDSKTLKVLDNPPNQLSLKPFQMLDASQIIGYYVDYETFAEESYPSTISTADITLEEDYLNARDLMGTDIIPFETISQQRYVEMYRTSDPPENIADFDNNLISTVDLKLKDSQFTLSNTILYDMIQTNKKYYYLFRILNENFVPGHLSEIYEAELINDGGYTYSNFEVIFEEELEEDIFVNPSIPFKKLIQLQPNMSQIALNDVLVDYEKTAHSQLLNMSLGDADDLIWDKTFKIRLTSKKTGKKIDLNVTYKYEYESN
;
A
#
# COMPACT_ATOMS: atom_id res chain seq x y z
N MET A 1 11.78 -1.75 -20.48
CA MET A 1 12.70 -0.68 -20.01
C MET A 1 12.83 -0.92 -18.51
N ALA A 2 14.02 -0.92 -17.90
CA ALA A 2 14.11 -1.18 -16.44
C ALA A 2 13.33 -0.09 -15.69
N ALA A 3 12.51 -0.49 -14.71
CA ALA A 3 11.78 0.44 -13.85
C ALA A 3 12.76 1.45 -13.23
N ASP A 4 12.37 2.72 -13.19
CA ASP A 4 13.21 3.82 -12.72
C ASP A 4 12.76 4.23 -11.30
N PRO A 5 13.58 4.02 -10.25
CA PRO A 5 13.19 4.35 -8.88
C PRO A 5 12.95 5.86 -8.68
N THR A 6 13.33 6.70 -9.64
CA THR A 6 12.98 8.14 -9.67
C THR A 6 11.52 8.41 -10.04
N GLN A 7 10.82 7.45 -10.65
CA GLN A 7 9.43 7.60 -11.11
C GLN A 7 8.41 6.89 -10.20
N GLU A 8 8.80 5.76 -9.58
CA GLU A 8 7.97 4.95 -8.67
C GLU A 8 8.84 4.13 -7.71
N LYS A 9 8.29 3.61 -6.60
CA LYS A 9 9.02 2.67 -5.73
C LYS A 9 8.95 1.28 -6.33
N ILE A 10 10.09 0.63 -6.54
CA ILE A 10 10.12 -0.72 -7.09
C ILE A 10 10.07 -1.72 -5.94
N ALA A 11 8.96 -2.45 -5.82
CA ALA A 11 8.77 -3.47 -4.79
C ALA A 11 8.97 -4.87 -5.36
N LYS A 12 9.98 -5.58 -4.85
CA LYS A 12 10.21 -7.00 -5.11
C LYS A 12 9.73 -7.81 -3.91
N ILE A 13 8.72 -8.65 -4.14
CA ILE A 13 8.18 -9.57 -3.14
C ILE A 13 8.71 -10.96 -3.47
N ILE A 14 9.41 -11.58 -2.52
CA ILE A 14 10.15 -12.83 -2.73
C ILE A 14 9.79 -13.82 -1.62
N ASP A 15 9.42 -15.04 -1.99
CA ASP A 15 9.20 -16.13 -1.03
C ASP A 15 10.51 -16.47 -0.29
N LEU A 16 10.43 -16.61 1.04
CA LEU A 16 11.58 -16.89 1.88
C LEU A 16 12.27 -18.22 1.54
N ASN A 17 11.57 -19.16 0.90
CA ASN A 17 12.16 -20.40 0.41
C ASN A 17 13.20 -20.18 -0.70
N LEU A 18 13.16 -19.02 -1.37
CA LEU A 18 14.06 -18.69 -2.48
C LEU A 18 15.37 -18.05 -2.02
N PHE A 19 15.59 -17.83 -0.71
CA PHE A 19 16.81 -17.23 -0.20
C PHE A 19 17.93 -18.24 0.06
N SER A 20 19.17 -17.77 0.02
CA SER A 20 20.34 -18.53 0.46
C SER A 20 20.18 -18.93 1.93
N GLY A 21 20.33 -20.22 2.22
CA GLY A 21 20.18 -20.75 3.58
C GLY A 21 18.73 -21.01 3.99
N SER A 22 17.79 -20.99 3.04
CA SER A 22 16.43 -21.48 3.25
C SER A 22 16.40 -22.99 3.53
N SER A 23 15.22 -23.52 3.84
CA SER A 23 15.02 -24.96 3.98
C SER A 23 15.07 -25.71 2.65
N ASP A 24 15.01 -25.02 1.51
CA ASP A 24 15.34 -25.62 0.21
C ASP A 24 16.87 -25.75 0.08
N THR A 25 17.37 -26.84 0.66
CA THR A 25 18.78 -27.21 0.63
C THR A 25 19.27 -27.43 -0.80
N MET A 26 18.42 -27.92 -1.72
CA MET A 26 18.84 -28.18 -3.08
C MET A 26 19.12 -26.87 -3.80
N ARG A 27 18.19 -25.91 -3.77
CA ARG A 27 18.37 -24.57 -4.35
C ARG A 27 19.56 -23.84 -3.71
N THR A 28 19.67 -23.86 -2.38
CA THR A 28 20.80 -23.23 -1.65
C THR A 28 22.16 -23.76 -2.10
N ASN A 29 22.29 -25.06 -2.42
CA ASN A 29 23.55 -25.65 -2.85
C ASN A 29 23.82 -25.48 -4.36
N LEU A 30 22.77 -25.41 -5.19
CA LEU A 30 22.89 -25.38 -6.65
C LEU A 30 22.90 -23.96 -7.25
N GLY A 31 22.44 -22.95 -6.51
CA GLY A 31 22.23 -21.60 -7.04
C GLY A 31 20.77 -21.37 -7.47
N GLY A 32 20.48 -20.21 -8.03
CA GLY A 32 19.09 -19.80 -8.31
C GLY A 32 18.34 -19.35 -7.05
N PHE A 33 19.08 -18.78 -6.10
CA PHE A 33 18.55 -18.22 -4.85
C PHE A 33 18.83 -16.70 -4.79
N TRP A 34 18.11 -16.03 -3.91
CA TRP A 34 18.33 -14.64 -3.55
C TRP A 34 19.27 -14.53 -2.33
N GLN A 35 20.13 -13.54 -2.31
CA GLN A 35 20.89 -13.20 -1.12
C GLN A 35 21.01 -11.70 -0.92
N ILE A 36 21.14 -11.32 0.34
CA ILE A 36 21.37 -9.92 0.73
C ILE A 36 22.88 -9.66 0.69
N GLU A 37 23.29 -8.64 -0.06
CA GLU A 37 24.66 -8.13 -0.13
C GLU A 37 24.72 -6.68 0.36
N GLU A 38 25.85 -6.28 0.97
CA GLU A 38 26.09 -4.86 1.28
C GLU A 38 26.24 -4.08 -0.04
N ALA A 39 25.42 -3.04 -0.22
CA ALA A 39 25.44 -2.24 -1.45
C ALA A 39 26.83 -1.63 -1.70
N THR A 40 27.34 -1.79 -2.94
CA THR A 40 28.71 -1.43 -3.33
C THR A 40 28.84 0.07 -3.66
N ALA A 41 28.34 0.98 -2.82
CA ALA A 41 28.41 2.42 -3.12
C ALA A 41 29.72 3.03 -2.58
N GLY A 42 30.74 3.07 -3.45
CA GLY A 42 32.00 3.76 -3.20
C GLY A 42 31.88 5.29 -3.32
N GLY A 43 31.78 5.98 -2.20
CA GLY A 43 31.88 7.44 -2.09
C GLY A 43 31.46 7.91 -0.70
N ASP A 44 32.08 8.98 -0.19
CA ASP A 44 31.77 9.56 1.13
C ASP A 44 30.32 10.12 1.17
N ALA A 45 29.32 9.26 1.32
CA ALA A 45 27.92 9.55 1.61
C ALA A 45 27.34 8.37 2.40
N LEU A 46 26.34 8.61 3.24
CA LEU A 46 25.71 7.58 4.08
C LEU A 46 25.13 6.46 3.20
N VAL A 47 25.75 5.27 3.23
CA VAL A 47 25.22 4.07 2.57
C VAL A 47 24.74 3.13 3.66
N SER A 48 23.44 3.12 3.91
CA SER A 48 22.77 1.94 4.44
C SER A 48 21.83 1.44 3.34
N GLY A 49 22.23 0.38 2.66
CA GLY A 49 21.42 -0.26 1.64
C GLY A 49 21.81 -1.73 1.58
N GLU A 50 20.86 -2.59 1.88
CA GLU A 50 20.98 -4.03 1.68
C GLU A 50 20.42 -4.33 0.30
N GLU A 51 21.29 -4.72 -0.64
CA GLU A 51 20.88 -5.05 -2.00
C GLU A 51 20.51 -6.53 -2.08
N VAL A 52 19.35 -6.82 -2.67
CA VAL A 52 18.90 -8.19 -2.89
C VAL A 52 19.31 -8.62 -4.28
N VAL A 53 20.30 -9.51 -4.35
CA VAL A 53 20.89 -9.99 -5.60
C VAL A 53 20.48 -11.44 -5.83
N GLN A 54 19.86 -11.71 -6.99
CA GLN A 54 19.65 -13.08 -7.44
C GLN A 54 20.99 -13.66 -7.86
N LYS A 55 21.41 -14.75 -7.21
CA LYS A 55 22.57 -15.51 -7.67
C LYS A 55 22.10 -16.46 -8.76
N SER A 56 22.58 -16.18 -9.97
CA SER A 56 22.34 -17.00 -11.14
C SER A 56 22.69 -18.45 -10.83
N PHE A 57 21.88 -19.35 -11.37
CA PHE A 57 22.30 -20.73 -11.49
C PHE A 57 23.59 -20.77 -12.33
N ASP A 58 24.70 -21.21 -11.73
CA ASP A 58 25.98 -21.35 -12.41
C ASP A 58 26.45 -22.80 -12.27
N SER A 59 26.29 -23.56 -13.36
CA SER A 59 26.71 -24.97 -13.42
C SER A 59 28.23 -25.16 -13.31
N THR A 60 29.02 -24.10 -13.45
CA THR A 60 30.49 -24.12 -13.50
C THR A 60 31.17 -23.67 -12.21
N THR A 61 30.48 -22.93 -11.33
CA THR A 61 31.03 -22.43 -10.04
C THR A 61 30.41 -23.10 -8.81
N LEU A 62 29.85 -24.30 -9.00
CA LEU A 62 29.25 -25.06 -7.91
C LEU A 62 30.28 -25.33 -6.81
N THR A 63 29.77 -25.44 -5.58
CA THR A 63 30.56 -25.61 -4.35
C THR A 63 31.71 -26.61 -4.51
N ASN A 64 32.77 -26.45 -3.70
CA ASN A 64 33.93 -27.34 -3.59
C ASN A 64 33.58 -28.80 -3.18
N LEU A 65 32.44 -29.38 -3.57
CA LEU A 65 32.03 -30.74 -3.22
C LEU A 65 31.30 -31.44 -4.38
N PHE A 66 30.56 -30.73 -5.24
CA PHE A 66 29.76 -31.29 -6.35
C PHE A 66 29.65 -30.30 -7.49
N PHE A 67 29.47 -30.79 -8.72
CA PHE A 67 29.07 -29.96 -9.86
C PHE A 67 27.93 -30.63 -10.65
N LEU A 68 27.11 -29.82 -11.30
CA LEU A 68 25.91 -30.25 -12.00
C LEU A 68 26.23 -30.10 -13.48
N LYS A 69 26.65 -31.22 -14.10
CA LYS A 69 26.80 -31.28 -15.55
C LYS A 69 25.43 -31.56 -16.15
N THR A 70 24.67 -30.51 -16.46
CA THR A 70 23.42 -30.67 -17.22
C THR A 70 23.75 -31.02 -18.66
N GLU A 71 23.39 -32.22 -19.08
CA GLU A 71 23.05 -32.50 -20.46
C GLU A 71 21.52 -32.66 -20.52
N ARG A 72 20.89 -32.12 -21.58
CA ARG A 72 19.44 -32.02 -21.75
C ARG A 72 18.81 -33.41 -21.59
N GLY A 73 18.19 -33.67 -20.43
CA GLY A 73 17.45 -34.90 -20.17
C GLY A 73 16.07 -34.86 -20.82
N ASP A 74 15.53 -36.03 -21.13
CA ASP A 74 14.19 -36.18 -21.70
C ASP A 74 13.09 -35.69 -20.76
N ILE A 75 12.24 -34.79 -21.24
CA ILE A 75 11.00 -34.46 -20.56
C ILE A 75 10.05 -35.65 -20.74
N GLU A 76 9.84 -36.44 -19.69
CA GLU A 76 8.64 -37.27 -19.60
C GLU A 76 7.48 -36.35 -19.19
N THR A 77 6.84 -35.70 -20.16
CA THR A 77 5.52 -35.11 -19.92
C THR A 77 4.59 -36.28 -19.64
N THR A 78 4.44 -36.65 -18.36
CA THR A 78 3.44 -37.63 -17.95
C THR A 78 2.09 -37.03 -18.28
N SER A 79 1.56 -37.46 -19.42
CA SER A 79 0.28 -37.05 -19.93
C SER A 79 -0.79 -37.39 -18.89
N MET A 80 -1.54 -36.36 -18.52
CA MET A 80 -2.91 -36.36 -18.00
C MET A 80 -3.44 -37.74 -17.59
N THR A 81 -3.55 -37.99 -16.29
CA THR A 81 -4.66 -38.84 -15.82
C THR A 81 -5.97 -38.11 -16.12
N ASP A 82 -7.00 -38.81 -16.61
CA ASP A 82 -8.35 -38.34 -17.03
C ASP A 82 -9.16 -37.52 -15.99
N GLY A 83 -8.54 -36.93 -14.96
CA GLY A 83 -9.19 -36.17 -13.90
C GLY A 83 -8.37 -35.03 -13.27
N VAL A 84 -7.25 -34.61 -13.87
CA VAL A 84 -6.46 -33.46 -13.39
C VAL A 84 -6.48 -32.35 -14.45
N VAL A 85 -6.94 -31.16 -14.06
CA VAL A 85 -7.19 -30.01 -14.96
C VAL A 85 -5.91 -29.15 -15.14
N ILE A 86 -5.03 -29.12 -14.14
CA ILE A 86 -3.77 -28.37 -14.17
C ILE A 86 -2.64 -29.30 -14.67
N PRO A 87 -1.80 -28.88 -15.63
CA PRO A 87 -0.69 -29.73 -16.10
C PRO A 87 0.37 -29.91 -15.00
N THR A 88 0.93 -31.12 -14.88
CA THR A 88 2.11 -31.38 -14.04
C THR A 88 3.25 -31.84 -14.94
N PHE A 89 4.38 -31.15 -14.83
CA PHE A 89 5.60 -31.44 -15.58
C PHE A 89 6.51 -32.32 -14.73
N LYS A 90 7.15 -33.31 -15.35
CA LYS A 90 8.10 -34.21 -14.70
C LYS A 90 9.31 -34.39 -15.58
N PHE A 91 10.50 -34.11 -15.05
CA PHE A 91 11.74 -34.30 -15.82
C PHE A 91 12.86 -34.89 -14.94
N PRO A 92 13.68 -35.82 -15.47
CA PRO A 92 14.81 -36.39 -14.76
C PRO A 92 15.98 -35.40 -14.70
N THR A 93 16.64 -35.32 -13.56
CA THR A 93 17.82 -34.47 -13.30
C THR A 93 18.94 -35.34 -12.74
N ARG A 94 20.18 -35.10 -13.20
CA ARG A 94 21.39 -35.77 -12.72
C ARG A 94 22.36 -34.78 -12.06
N LEU A 95 22.80 -35.10 -10.85
CA LEU A 95 23.90 -34.40 -10.14
C LEU A 95 25.19 -35.22 -10.23
N TYR A 96 26.33 -34.55 -10.36
CA TYR A 96 27.65 -35.18 -10.37
C TYR A 96 28.48 -34.73 -9.16
N GLY A 97 29.28 -35.64 -8.61
CA GLY A 97 30.16 -35.34 -7.49
C GLY A 97 31.59 -35.02 -7.91
N ASP A 98 32.21 -34.05 -7.23
CA ASP A 98 33.58 -33.65 -7.53
C ASP A 98 34.58 -34.61 -6.85
N ASN A 99 35.35 -35.31 -7.67
CA ASN A 99 36.39 -36.24 -7.24
C ASN A 99 37.50 -35.57 -6.39
N ASN A 100 37.68 -34.25 -6.48
CA ASN A 100 38.67 -33.53 -5.68
C ASN A 100 38.31 -33.46 -4.20
N PHE A 101 37.04 -33.67 -3.85
CA PHE A 101 36.53 -33.45 -2.49
C PHE A 101 35.75 -34.66 -1.93
N LEU A 102 35.41 -35.63 -2.78
CA LEU A 102 34.74 -36.87 -2.40
C LEU A 102 35.72 -38.04 -2.34
N ASN A 103 35.74 -38.73 -1.19
CA ASN A 103 36.68 -39.81 -0.93
C ASN A 103 36.11 -41.21 -1.22
N ASN A 104 34.80 -41.41 -1.13
CA ASN A 104 34.12 -42.70 -1.37
C ASN A 104 32.59 -42.56 -1.42
N ASP A 105 31.92 -43.64 -1.83
CA ASP A 105 30.45 -43.76 -1.90
C ASP A 105 29.72 -43.47 -0.58
N SER A 106 30.37 -43.72 0.57
CA SER A 106 29.73 -43.45 1.88
C SER A 106 29.69 -41.95 2.18
N GLN A 107 30.74 -41.20 1.80
CA GLN A 107 30.72 -39.74 1.84
C GLN A 107 29.71 -39.20 0.83
N TRP A 108 29.67 -39.74 -0.40
CA TRP A 108 28.71 -39.33 -1.43
C TRP A 108 27.26 -39.46 -0.94
N LYS A 109 26.90 -40.63 -0.40
CA LYS A 109 25.58 -40.86 0.21
C LYS A 109 25.29 -39.88 1.34
N ALA A 110 26.27 -39.64 2.22
CA ALA A 110 26.09 -38.74 3.35
C ALA A 110 25.82 -37.30 2.91
N VAL A 111 26.35 -36.85 1.77
CA VAL A 111 26.09 -35.48 1.31
C VAL A 111 24.74 -35.35 0.60
N VAL A 112 24.39 -36.27 -0.31
CA VAL A 112 23.13 -36.15 -1.05
C VAL A 112 21.93 -36.44 -0.15
N ALA A 113 21.97 -37.54 0.60
CA ALA A 113 20.85 -38.03 1.41
C ALA A 113 20.97 -37.65 2.90
N GLY A 114 22.01 -36.90 3.28
CA GLY A 114 22.30 -36.55 4.67
C GLY A 114 22.97 -37.69 5.45
N GLY A 115 23.65 -37.36 6.55
CA GLY A 115 24.26 -38.36 7.43
C GLY A 115 25.55 -37.89 8.08
N THR A 116 26.37 -38.85 8.52
CA THR A 116 27.67 -38.58 9.16
C THR A 116 28.76 -39.37 8.45
N PHE A 117 29.82 -38.67 8.05
CA PHE A 117 31.04 -39.28 7.50
C PHE A 117 32.26 -38.67 8.16
N ALA A 118 33.17 -39.51 8.68
CA ALA A 118 34.41 -39.08 9.33
C ALA A 118 34.22 -37.97 10.40
N ASP A 119 33.21 -38.13 11.28
CA ASP A 119 32.83 -37.18 12.34
C ASP A 119 32.28 -35.82 11.85
N VAL A 120 32.05 -35.65 10.54
CA VAL A 120 31.37 -34.50 9.94
C VAL A 120 29.91 -34.87 9.67
N VAL A 121 28.98 -34.03 10.13
CA VAL A 121 27.54 -34.16 9.85
C VAL A 121 27.21 -33.35 8.60
N TYR A 122 26.59 -34.01 7.62
CA TYR A 122 26.14 -33.41 6.38
C TYR A 122 24.62 -33.25 6.40
N SER A 123 24.15 -32.03 6.13
CA SER A 123 22.74 -31.79 5.81
C SER A 123 22.44 -32.37 4.42
N PRO A 124 21.28 -33.02 4.22
CA PRO A 124 20.94 -33.58 2.92
C PRO A 124 20.81 -32.46 1.88
N VAL A 125 21.40 -32.66 0.70
CA VAL A 125 21.13 -31.80 -0.46
C VAL A 125 19.72 -32.10 -1.01
N TYR A 126 19.37 -33.39 -1.09
CA TYR A 126 18.09 -33.87 -1.59
C TYR A 126 17.03 -34.00 -0.48
N ASN A 127 15.83 -33.50 -0.73
CA ASN A 127 14.65 -33.71 0.11
C ASN A 127 13.38 -33.87 -0.75
N ASN A 128 12.35 -34.47 -0.19
CA ASN A 128 11.05 -34.66 -0.86
C ASN A 128 10.00 -33.67 -0.37
N ASP A 129 10.43 -32.51 0.12
CA ASP A 129 9.51 -31.45 0.55
C ASP A 129 8.94 -30.73 -0.69
N VAL A 130 7.78 -30.10 -0.51
CA VAL A 130 7.12 -29.30 -1.55
C VAL A 130 7.50 -27.84 -1.36
N TRP A 131 8.01 -27.23 -2.41
CA TRP A 131 8.51 -25.87 -2.41
C TRP A 131 7.64 -24.97 -3.29
N ASP A 132 7.41 -23.76 -2.81
CA ASP A 132 6.75 -22.70 -3.55
C ASP A 132 7.81 -21.82 -4.22
N ASP A 133 7.61 -21.51 -5.50
CA ASP A 133 8.42 -20.57 -6.26
C ASP A 133 7.58 -19.36 -6.66
N TYR A 134 7.41 -18.43 -5.71
CA TYR A 134 6.78 -17.13 -5.95
C TYR A 134 7.77 -16.01 -5.73
N TRP A 135 7.91 -15.18 -6.76
CA TRP A 135 8.45 -13.84 -6.61
C TRP A 135 7.85 -12.99 -7.73
N PHE A 136 7.65 -11.71 -7.48
CA PHE A 136 7.19 -10.77 -8.50
C PHE A 136 7.65 -9.36 -8.16
N GLU A 137 7.64 -8.51 -9.17
CA GLU A 137 7.95 -7.09 -9.05
C GLU A 137 6.68 -6.28 -9.31
N THR A 138 6.48 -5.23 -8.53
CA THR A 138 5.36 -4.29 -8.71
C THR A 138 5.80 -2.88 -8.34
N GLY A 139 5.25 -1.89 -9.05
CA GLY A 139 5.43 -0.48 -8.72
C GLY A 139 4.51 -0.08 -7.56
N LEU A 140 5.07 0.51 -6.52
CA LEU A 140 4.30 1.18 -5.46
C LEU A 140 4.43 2.70 -5.62
N PRO A 141 3.32 3.44 -5.50
CA PRO A 141 3.36 4.89 -5.55
C PRO A 141 4.10 5.48 -4.35
N TYR A 142 4.63 6.69 -4.52
CA TYR A 142 5.07 7.50 -3.39
C TYR A 142 3.87 8.23 -2.79
N PRO A 143 3.68 8.18 -1.46
CA PRO A 143 2.79 9.10 -0.78
C PRO A 143 3.19 10.54 -1.07
N LYS A 144 2.21 11.41 -1.38
CA LYS A 144 2.45 12.80 -1.77
C LYS A 144 3.37 13.54 -0.80
N GLN A 145 3.21 13.31 0.50
CA GLN A 145 4.01 13.93 1.55
C GLN A 145 5.49 13.57 1.48
N GLU A 146 5.85 12.33 1.12
CA GLU A 146 7.25 11.91 0.98
C GLU A 146 7.96 12.67 -0.16
N ILE A 147 7.23 12.92 -1.25
CA ILE A 147 7.74 13.56 -2.46
C ILE A 147 8.14 15.02 -2.22
N ILE A 148 7.49 15.70 -1.27
CA ILE A 148 7.76 17.12 -0.97
C ILE A 148 9.22 17.33 -0.56
N SER A 149 9.83 16.32 0.06
CA SER A 149 11.24 16.36 0.49
C SER A 149 12.25 16.11 -0.64
N LEU A 150 11.82 15.57 -1.78
CA LEU A 150 12.69 15.23 -2.91
C LEU A 150 13.11 16.47 -3.71
N ALA A 151 14.37 16.52 -4.11
CA ALA A 151 14.93 17.60 -4.92
C ALA A 151 14.41 17.57 -6.37
N ASP A 152 14.24 16.38 -6.96
CA ASP A 152 13.65 16.17 -8.30
C ASP A 152 12.22 15.63 -8.24
N ARG A 153 11.38 16.25 -7.40
CA ARG A 153 9.98 15.84 -7.18
C ARG A 153 9.11 15.79 -8.44
N ASP A 154 9.45 16.56 -9.48
CA ASP A 154 8.69 16.61 -10.74
C ASP A 154 8.96 15.37 -11.62
N ALA A 155 9.99 14.57 -11.32
CA ALA A 155 10.28 13.32 -12.01
C ALA A 155 9.41 12.15 -11.54
N VAL A 156 8.83 12.23 -10.34
CA VAL A 156 7.97 11.18 -9.77
C VAL A 156 6.63 11.16 -10.50
N ALA A 157 6.32 10.04 -11.15
CA ALA A 157 5.08 9.86 -11.92
C ALA A 157 4.01 9.10 -11.13
N SER A 158 4.41 8.16 -10.28
CA SER A 158 3.53 7.28 -9.52
C SER A 158 3.33 7.84 -8.10
N ILE A 159 2.18 8.49 -7.87
CA ILE A 159 1.89 9.23 -6.64
C ILE A 159 0.56 8.77 -6.06
N SER A 160 0.54 8.48 -4.75
CA SER A 160 -0.69 8.30 -3.99
C SER A 160 -0.95 9.52 -3.11
N GLN A 161 -2.21 9.90 -2.99
CA GLN A 161 -2.64 11.01 -2.16
C GLN A 161 -3.94 10.66 -1.47
N ILE A 162 -3.96 10.85 -0.15
CA ILE A 162 -5.17 10.78 0.68
C ILE A 162 -5.29 12.14 1.35
N THR A 163 -6.25 12.94 0.90
CA THR A 163 -6.48 14.29 1.40
C THR A 163 -7.98 14.55 1.52
N TYR A 164 -8.39 15.79 1.69
CA TYR A 164 -9.79 16.16 1.76
C TYR A 164 -10.04 17.49 1.05
N ASP A 165 -11.29 17.68 0.63
CA ASP A 165 -11.80 18.97 0.22
C ASP A 165 -12.93 19.42 1.14
N TYR A 166 -12.94 20.71 1.44
CA TYR A 166 -14.01 21.38 2.17
C TYR A 166 -14.47 22.58 1.35
N ASN A 167 -15.45 22.34 0.50
CA ASN A 167 -15.85 23.25 -0.57
C ASN A 167 -16.66 24.44 -0.07
N TYR A 168 -17.58 24.21 0.87
CA TYR A 168 -18.43 25.25 1.42
C TYR A 168 -18.99 24.84 2.78
N TYR A 169 -19.21 25.83 3.65
CA TYR A 169 -19.77 25.60 4.98
C TYR A 169 -21.28 25.42 4.92
N LEU A 170 -21.77 24.28 5.43
CA LEU A 170 -23.20 23.99 5.53
C LEU A 170 -23.55 23.55 6.96
N LYS A 171 -23.89 24.52 7.79
CA LYS A 171 -24.09 24.34 9.24
C LYS A 171 -25.12 23.26 9.57
N GLU A 172 -26.32 23.36 9.00
CA GLU A 172 -27.42 22.44 9.31
C GLU A 172 -27.07 20.99 8.92
N TYR A 173 -26.34 20.81 7.82
CA TYR A 173 -25.84 19.51 7.39
C TYR A 173 -24.76 18.97 8.33
N GLN A 174 -23.75 19.80 8.68
CA GLN A 174 -22.68 19.39 9.61
C GLN A 174 -23.22 19.03 10.99
N GLU A 175 -24.15 19.82 11.53
CA GLU A 175 -24.82 19.53 12.80
C GLU A 175 -25.64 18.23 12.72
N TYR A 176 -26.35 17.99 11.61
CA TYR A 176 -27.06 16.73 11.39
C TYR A 176 -26.11 15.54 11.34
N VAL A 177 -25.07 15.62 10.51
CA VAL A 177 -24.08 14.55 10.30
C VAL A 177 -23.33 14.22 11.58
N ALA A 178 -22.93 15.22 12.37
CA ALA A 178 -22.27 15.01 13.65
C ALA A 178 -23.12 14.17 14.63
N ASN A 179 -24.45 14.32 14.58
CA ASN A 179 -25.40 13.62 15.46
C ASN A 179 -25.85 12.24 14.95
N LEU A 180 -25.36 11.77 13.80
CA LEU A 180 -25.67 10.43 13.31
C LEU A 180 -24.91 9.35 14.09
N ASP A 181 -25.62 8.26 14.42
CA ASP A 181 -25.04 7.10 15.11
C ASP A 181 -24.07 6.30 14.21
N SER A 182 -24.27 6.36 12.89
CA SER A 182 -23.47 5.66 11.88
C SER A 182 -23.12 6.60 10.73
N THR A 183 -21.86 6.54 10.29
CA THR A 183 -21.37 7.27 9.11
C THR A 183 -22.01 6.76 7.82
N LEU A 184 -22.45 5.49 7.78
CA LEU A 184 -23.10 4.88 6.61
C LEU A 184 -24.48 5.50 6.31
N LEU A 185 -25.06 6.26 7.25
CA LEU A 185 -26.32 6.99 7.07
C LEU A 185 -26.12 8.41 6.53
N ILE A 186 -24.87 8.87 6.39
CA ILE A 186 -24.56 10.13 5.72
C ILE A 186 -24.86 9.96 4.23
N PRO A 187 -25.45 10.96 3.55
CA PRO A 187 -25.70 10.87 2.11
C PRO A 187 -24.44 10.51 1.32
N ASN A 188 -24.49 9.37 0.61
CA ASN A 188 -23.40 8.88 -0.22
C ASN A 188 -23.45 9.55 -1.60
N MET A 189 -22.35 10.19 -2.00
CA MET A 189 -22.29 10.92 -3.26
C MET A 189 -22.52 10.05 -4.50
N TYR A 190 -21.94 8.85 -4.54
CA TYR A 190 -22.11 7.92 -5.68
C TYR A 190 -23.55 7.45 -5.83
N LEU A 191 -24.26 7.25 -4.72
CA LEU A 191 -25.70 6.96 -4.76
C LEU A 191 -26.48 8.16 -5.31
N ILE A 192 -26.21 9.38 -4.85
CA ILE A 192 -26.89 10.59 -5.35
C ILE A 192 -26.66 10.77 -6.85
N GLU A 193 -25.41 10.66 -7.30
CA GLU A 193 -25.04 10.74 -8.73
C GLU A 193 -25.78 9.67 -9.56
N MET A 194 -25.87 8.45 -9.04
CA MET A 194 -26.61 7.35 -9.67
C MET A 194 -28.09 7.65 -9.88
N TYR A 195 -28.76 8.26 -8.89
CA TYR A 195 -30.17 8.63 -9.04
C TYR A 195 -30.38 9.92 -9.84
N ASN A 196 -29.34 10.73 -10.06
CA ASN A 196 -29.41 11.93 -10.91
C ASN A 196 -29.34 11.60 -12.41
N ASN A 197 -28.60 10.57 -12.82
CA ASN A 197 -28.34 10.27 -14.23
C ASN A 197 -29.47 9.52 -15.00
N ILE A 198 -30.68 9.46 -14.44
CA ILE A 198 -31.83 8.68 -14.98
C ILE A 198 -32.38 9.22 -16.31
N THR A 199 -32.07 10.47 -16.68
CA THR A 199 -32.69 11.22 -17.80
C THR A 199 -32.48 10.62 -19.21
N TYR A 200 -31.58 9.66 -19.43
CA TYR A 200 -31.22 9.19 -20.79
C TYR A 200 -31.84 7.85 -21.24
N ILE A 201 -32.52 7.12 -20.36
CA ILE A 201 -32.97 5.73 -20.63
C ILE A 201 -34.19 5.67 -21.58
N LEU A 202 -34.94 6.76 -21.75
CA LEU A 202 -36.15 6.77 -22.59
C LEU A 202 -35.87 6.76 -24.11
N ASP A 203 -34.63 6.99 -24.56
CA ASP A 203 -34.30 7.14 -25.99
C ASP A 203 -33.48 5.98 -26.59
N ILE A 204 -33.07 4.97 -25.81
CA ILE A 204 -32.21 3.85 -26.27
C ILE A 204 -32.98 2.53 -26.47
N GLY A 205 -34.28 2.60 -26.74
CA GLY A 205 -35.20 1.45 -26.83
C GLY A 205 -34.80 0.32 -27.82
N GLU A 206 -33.76 0.51 -28.63
CA GLU A 206 -33.30 -0.44 -29.64
C GLU A 206 -32.05 -1.27 -29.23
N ALA A 207 -31.28 -0.91 -28.20
CA ALA A 207 -30.01 -1.61 -27.89
C ALA A 207 -30.13 -2.82 -26.93
N LEU A 208 -31.25 -2.95 -26.22
CA LEU A 208 -31.44 -3.95 -25.15
C LEU A 208 -32.21 -5.22 -25.58
N GLU A 209 -32.37 -5.50 -26.87
CA GLU A 209 -33.21 -6.65 -27.30
C GLU A 209 -32.60 -8.04 -27.01
N GLU A 210 -31.26 -8.17 -26.92
CA GLU A 210 -30.62 -9.47 -26.69
C GLU A 210 -30.54 -9.88 -25.20
N GLU A 211 -30.36 -8.94 -24.28
CA GLU A 211 -30.39 -9.21 -22.81
C GLU A 211 -31.81 -9.44 -22.26
N LYS A 212 -32.84 -8.89 -22.91
CA LYS A 212 -34.25 -9.05 -22.51
C LYS A 212 -34.77 -10.48 -22.57
N ALA A 213 -34.11 -11.37 -23.32
CA ALA A 213 -34.58 -12.73 -23.56
C ALA A 213 -34.38 -13.70 -22.36
N PHE A 214 -33.53 -13.35 -21.39
CA PHE A 214 -33.22 -14.21 -20.23
C PHE A 214 -33.92 -13.80 -18.92
N LEU A 215 -34.53 -12.61 -18.88
CA LEU A 215 -35.44 -12.25 -17.80
C LEU A 215 -36.76 -12.99 -18.05
N SER A 216 -37.19 -13.82 -17.09
CA SER A 216 -38.40 -14.64 -17.20
C SER A 216 -39.61 -13.83 -17.69
N GLU A 217 -40.49 -14.43 -18.50
CA GLU A 217 -41.75 -13.82 -19.00
C GLU A 217 -42.66 -13.24 -17.88
N ASP A 218 -42.42 -13.59 -16.61
CA ASP A 218 -43.12 -13.04 -15.44
C ASP A 218 -42.50 -11.74 -14.88
N ILE A 219 -41.39 -11.26 -15.44
CA ILE A 219 -40.79 -9.95 -15.17
C ILE A 219 -40.97 -9.11 -16.44
N GLU A 220 -42.18 -8.56 -16.65
CA GLU A 220 -42.29 -7.40 -17.53
C GLU A 220 -41.36 -6.30 -16.94
N PRO A 221 -40.37 -5.75 -17.67
CA PRO A 221 -39.62 -4.59 -17.21
C PRO A 221 -40.50 -3.35 -17.41
N LYS A 222 -41.56 -3.27 -16.62
CA LYS A 222 -42.33 -2.04 -16.38
C LYS A 222 -42.18 -1.71 -14.89
N GLY A 223 -41.04 -1.15 -14.51
CA GLY A 223 -40.85 -0.59 -13.18
C GLY A 223 -39.48 -0.87 -12.55
N ARG A 224 -38.74 0.21 -12.34
CA ARG A 224 -37.60 0.42 -11.40
C ARG A 224 -36.33 -0.41 -11.63
N VAL A 225 -35.29 0.27 -12.15
CA VAL A 225 -33.93 -0.24 -12.47
C VAL A 225 -32.98 -0.22 -11.25
N PHE A 226 -33.46 0.24 -10.07
CA PHE A 226 -32.63 0.43 -8.87
C PHE A 226 -33.13 -0.36 -7.65
N ASN A 227 -32.26 -0.53 -6.66
CA ASN A 227 -32.63 -1.16 -5.40
C ASN A 227 -33.61 -0.28 -4.61
N PRO A 228 -34.76 -0.81 -4.15
CA PRO A 228 -35.78 -0.01 -3.45
C PRO A 228 -35.32 0.52 -2.08
N VAL A 229 -34.40 -0.16 -1.40
CA VAL A 229 -33.83 0.32 -0.12
C VAL A 229 -32.99 1.56 -0.38
N MET A 230 -32.08 1.51 -1.36
CA MET A 230 -31.24 2.65 -1.72
C MET A 230 -32.07 3.80 -2.32
N GLU A 231 -33.15 3.47 -3.04
CA GLU A 231 -34.08 4.49 -3.54
C GLU A 231 -34.74 5.21 -2.36
N ASN A 232 -35.23 4.47 -1.35
CA ASN A 232 -35.79 5.07 -0.14
C ASN A 232 -34.76 5.87 0.66
N PHE A 233 -33.49 5.44 0.66
CA PHE A 233 -32.41 6.17 1.33
C PHE A 233 -32.18 7.54 0.67
N VAL A 234 -31.99 7.58 -0.65
CA VAL A 234 -31.70 8.82 -1.40
C VAL A 234 -32.93 9.71 -1.56
N SER A 235 -34.13 9.14 -1.75
CA SER A 235 -35.39 9.90 -1.88
C SER A 235 -36.04 10.27 -0.54
N LEU A 236 -35.42 9.88 0.58
CA LEU A 236 -35.95 10.05 1.94
C LEU A 236 -37.37 9.47 2.08
N GLU A 237 -37.51 8.16 1.83
CA GLU A 237 -38.76 7.40 1.85
C GLU A 237 -39.79 7.85 0.79
N LYS A 238 -39.30 8.21 -0.41
CA LYS A 238 -40.11 8.75 -1.53
C LYS A 238 -40.87 10.03 -1.16
N THR A 239 -40.40 10.74 -0.13
CA THR A 239 -40.90 12.07 0.22
C THR A 239 -40.48 13.07 -0.87
N TRP A 240 -39.37 12.80 -1.54
CA TRP A 240 -38.98 13.44 -2.79
C TRP A 240 -39.41 12.58 -4.00
N PRO A 241 -40.09 13.16 -5.01
CA PRO A 241 -40.67 12.39 -6.11
C PRO A 241 -39.60 11.81 -7.03
N THR A 242 -39.68 10.51 -7.29
CA THR A 242 -38.96 9.77 -8.35
C THR A 242 -39.93 9.29 -9.45
N ASP A 243 -41.07 9.98 -9.62
CA ASP A 243 -42.32 9.41 -10.14
C ASP A 243 -42.37 9.15 -11.67
N GLU A 244 -43.06 8.09 -12.09
CA GLU A 244 -42.88 7.33 -13.35
C GLU A 244 -43.32 8.00 -14.69
N TRP A 245 -43.89 9.21 -14.68
CA TRP A 245 -44.47 9.83 -15.91
C TRP A 245 -44.12 11.30 -16.12
N ARG A 246 -43.26 11.83 -15.26
CA ARG A 246 -42.63 13.14 -15.37
C ARG A 246 -41.21 12.94 -14.89
N ASP A 247 -40.23 13.30 -15.70
CA ASP A 247 -38.92 13.70 -15.18
C ASP A 247 -39.17 14.68 -14.03
N PRO A 248 -38.72 14.35 -12.82
CA PRO A 248 -37.67 15.19 -12.27
C PRO A 248 -36.62 14.34 -11.53
N GLY A 249 -35.35 14.46 -11.91
CA GLY A 249 -34.26 14.07 -11.03
C GLY A 249 -34.39 14.78 -9.67
N VAL A 250 -33.62 14.34 -8.68
CA VAL A 250 -33.52 14.95 -7.33
C VAL A 250 -33.13 16.45 -7.39
N LEU A 251 -32.84 16.99 -8.58
CA LEU A 251 -32.33 18.33 -8.82
C LEU A 251 -33.19 19.24 -9.75
N GLU A 252 -34.44 18.92 -10.11
CA GLU A 252 -35.22 19.75 -11.07
C GLU A 252 -36.46 20.50 -10.50
N GLU A 253 -36.74 20.49 -9.20
CA GLU A 253 -37.76 21.38 -8.57
C GLU A 253 -37.24 22.84 -8.36
N LEU A 254 -36.43 23.34 -9.28
CA LEU A 254 -35.87 24.70 -9.28
C LEU A 254 -36.72 25.70 -10.09
N ASP A 255 -37.47 25.26 -11.10
CA ASP A 255 -38.10 26.16 -12.08
C ASP A 255 -39.41 26.82 -11.59
N VAL A 256 -40.04 26.26 -10.55
CA VAL A 256 -41.29 26.79 -9.98
C VAL A 256 -41.03 27.83 -8.89
N ILE A 257 -39.93 27.70 -8.13
CA ILE A 257 -39.59 28.62 -7.03
C ILE A 257 -38.81 29.85 -7.55
N LEU A 258 -38.02 29.71 -8.62
CA LEU A 258 -37.26 30.81 -9.22
C LEU A 258 -38.10 31.77 -10.09
N SER A 259 -39.32 31.40 -10.47
CA SER A 259 -40.18 32.30 -11.26
C SER A 259 -40.71 33.52 -10.47
N ASP A 260 -40.55 33.53 -9.13
CA ASP A 260 -41.08 34.56 -8.23
C ASP A 260 -39.99 35.36 -7.46
N ILE A 261 -38.69 35.16 -7.72
CA ILE A 261 -37.60 35.87 -7.01
C ILE A 261 -36.59 36.44 -8.02
N ASP A 262 -36.39 37.77 -7.97
CA ASP A 262 -35.56 38.56 -8.88
C ASP A 262 -34.13 37.97 -9.06
N MET A 263 -33.81 37.56 -10.29
CA MET A 263 -32.59 36.84 -10.70
C MET A 263 -31.42 37.77 -11.09
N GLU A 264 -30.81 38.48 -10.14
CA GLU A 264 -29.57 39.26 -10.45
C GLU A 264 -28.37 38.88 -9.54
N TRP A 265 -28.48 37.83 -8.71
CA TRP A 265 -27.44 37.47 -7.71
C TRP A 265 -27.09 35.96 -7.64
N ILE A 266 -27.46 35.13 -8.62
CA ILE A 266 -27.26 33.67 -8.57
C ILE A 266 -26.53 33.18 -9.84
N GLU A 267 -25.26 33.55 -10.01
CA GLU A 267 -24.37 32.93 -11.01
C GLU A 267 -23.18 32.19 -10.37
N GLU A 268 -23.06 32.13 -9.02
CA GLU A 268 -21.89 31.56 -8.32
C GLU A 268 -22.21 30.52 -7.22
N LEU A 269 -23.45 30.02 -7.10
CA LEU A 269 -23.76 28.94 -6.15
C LEU A 269 -23.81 27.57 -6.86
N PRO A 270 -23.08 26.55 -6.39
CA PRO A 270 -23.31 25.17 -6.79
C PRO A 270 -24.77 24.81 -6.55
N ASP A 271 -25.39 24.18 -7.56
CA ASP A 271 -26.83 23.95 -7.75
C ASP A 271 -27.70 24.01 -6.47
N TYR A 272 -28.64 24.97 -6.42
CA TYR A 272 -29.46 25.32 -5.24
C TYR A 272 -30.25 24.11 -4.67
N THR A 273 -30.44 23.05 -5.47
CA THR A 273 -31.16 21.83 -5.14
C THR A 273 -30.40 20.86 -4.26
N LEU A 274 -29.12 20.55 -4.54
CA LEU A 274 -28.36 19.65 -3.66
C LEU A 274 -28.08 20.32 -2.32
N HIS A 275 -27.74 21.61 -2.33
CA HIS A 275 -27.56 22.39 -1.11
C HIS A 275 -28.84 22.39 -0.24
N GLY A 276 -30.01 22.62 -0.83
CA GLY A 276 -31.29 22.54 -0.14
C GLY A 276 -31.64 21.12 0.35
N TYR A 277 -31.32 20.10 -0.45
CA TYR A 277 -31.46 18.70 -0.06
C TYR A 277 -30.64 18.39 1.21
N LEU A 278 -29.35 18.75 1.22
CA LEU A 278 -28.43 18.48 2.34
C LEU A 278 -28.72 19.33 3.59
N SER A 279 -29.11 20.61 3.43
CA SER A 279 -29.34 21.53 4.57
C SER A 279 -30.75 21.47 5.15
N GLN A 280 -31.76 21.10 4.34
CA GLN A 280 -33.17 21.15 4.76
C GLN A 280 -33.82 19.77 4.71
N SER A 281 -33.72 19.07 3.58
CA SER A 281 -34.48 17.82 3.41
C SER A 281 -33.95 16.69 4.27
N VAL A 282 -32.63 16.47 4.23
CA VAL A 282 -31.95 15.42 5.01
C VAL A 282 -32.10 15.63 6.52
N PRO A 283 -31.85 16.83 7.10
CA PRO A 283 -31.98 17.03 8.54
C PRO A 283 -33.43 16.98 9.05
N LEU A 284 -34.42 17.31 8.21
CA LEU A 284 -35.82 17.39 8.61
C LEU A 284 -36.60 16.08 8.35
N THR A 285 -36.04 15.13 7.59
CA THR A 285 -36.74 13.90 7.22
C THR A 285 -36.10 12.69 7.87
N SER A 286 -36.87 11.96 8.67
CA SER A 286 -36.39 10.74 9.33
C SER A 286 -36.68 9.50 8.48
N LEU A 287 -35.63 8.74 8.17
CA LEU A 287 -35.74 7.42 7.55
C LEU A 287 -36.38 6.39 8.50
N SER A 288 -37.06 5.39 7.94
CA SER A 288 -37.60 4.28 8.73
C SER A 288 -36.47 3.43 9.34
N ALA A 289 -36.76 2.74 10.45
CA ALA A 289 -35.77 1.88 11.10
C ALA A 289 -35.29 0.72 10.20
N SER A 290 -36.17 0.20 9.34
CA SER A 290 -35.79 -0.82 8.34
C SER A 290 -34.83 -0.24 7.31
N THR A 291 -35.13 0.92 6.72
CA THR A 291 -34.25 1.54 5.73
C THR A 291 -32.87 1.84 6.33
N LYS A 292 -32.81 2.37 7.56
CA LYS A 292 -31.53 2.60 8.25
C LYS A 292 -30.72 1.31 8.41
N SER A 293 -31.34 0.27 8.98
CA SER A 293 -30.69 -1.02 9.21
C SER A 293 -30.21 -1.69 7.92
N ASP A 294 -31.01 -1.62 6.87
CA ASP A 294 -30.67 -2.23 5.58
C ASP A 294 -29.53 -1.45 4.90
N VAL A 295 -29.55 -0.11 4.95
CA VAL A 295 -28.47 0.75 4.42
C VAL A 295 -27.17 0.53 5.19
N GLU A 296 -27.19 0.52 6.52
CA GLU A 296 -26.02 0.25 7.36
C GLU A 296 -25.45 -1.14 7.15
N THR A 297 -26.26 -2.11 6.72
CA THR A 297 -25.78 -3.44 6.36
C THR A 297 -25.15 -3.40 4.97
N MET A 298 -25.90 -2.95 3.97
CA MET A 298 -25.52 -3.01 2.56
C MET A 298 -24.32 -2.12 2.21
N LEU A 299 -24.14 -0.97 2.88
CA LEU A 299 -23.04 -0.04 2.59
C LEU A 299 -21.72 -0.38 3.28
N GLN A 300 -21.62 -1.49 4.01
CA GLN A 300 -20.34 -1.95 4.58
C GLN A 300 -19.32 -2.32 3.50
N ASN A 301 -19.77 -2.82 2.35
CA ASN A 301 -18.93 -3.10 1.20
C ASN A 301 -19.55 -2.51 -0.06
N ILE A 302 -18.89 -1.52 -0.65
CA ILE A 302 -19.30 -0.88 -1.89
C ILE A 302 -18.45 -1.45 -3.04
N TYR A 303 -19.10 -1.86 -4.11
CA TYR A 303 -18.44 -2.44 -5.27
C TYR A 303 -18.52 -1.52 -6.49
N PHE A 304 -17.35 -1.31 -7.09
CA PHE A 304 -17.17 -0.72 -8.40
C PHE A 304 -16.67 -1.81 -9.35
N ASP A 305 -17.60 -2.57 -9.91
CA ASP A 305 -17.30 -3.62 -10.89
C ASP A 305 -17.13 -3.01 -12.29
N GLN A 306 -16.97 -3.86 -13.32
CA GLN A 306 -16.79 -3.35 -14.68
C GLN A 306 -17.93 -2.43 -15.12
N TYR A 307 -19.17 -2.63 -14.67
CA TYR A 307 -20.31 -1.81 -15.10
C TYR A 307 -20.35 -0.44 -14.41
N SER A 308 -19.77 -0.31 -13.20
CA SER A 308 -19.61 0.98 -12.53
C SER A 308 -18.53 1.83 -13.19
N ILE A 309 -17.50 1.17 -13.72
CA ILE A 309 -16.29 1.79 -14.27
C ILE A 309 -16.45 2.09 -15.77
N ASN A 310 -16.92 1.12 -16.56
CA ASN A 310 -17.27 1.30 -17.96
C ASN A 310 -18.20 0.20 -18.50
N SER A 311 -19.34 0.59 -19.08
CA SER A 311 -20.25 -0.35 -19.77
C SER A 311 -20.71 0.15 -21.15
N GLY A 312 -20.05 1.15 -21.75
CA GLY A 312 -20.61 1.81 -22.93
C GLY A 312 -21.93 2.56 -22.62
N THR A 313 -22.27 2.72 -21.34
CA THR A 313 -23.26 3.68 -20.86
C THR A 313 -22.70 5.09 -21.04
N PRO A 314 -23.51 6.06 -21.49
CA PRO A 314 -23.06 7.44 -21.70
C PRO A 314 -22.48 8.16 -20.46
N LYS A 315 -22.61 7.57 -19.26
CA LYS A 315 -22.31 8.18 -17.94
C LYS A 315 -21.93 7.16 -16.84
N PRO A 316 -20.68 6.67 -16.76
CA PRO A 316 -20.24 5.74 -15.72
C PRO A 316 -20.06 6.46 -14.36
N ASN A 317 -20.82 6.03 -13.34
CA ASN A 317 -20.90 6.67 -12.01
C ASN A 317 -19.57 6.87 -11.30
N PHE A 318 -18.62 5.96 -11.50
CA PHE A 318 -17.30 6.05 -10.85
C PHE A 318 -16.48 7.22 -11.43
N VAL A 319 -16.49 7.36 -12.75
CA VAL A 319 -15.71 8.39 -13.47
C VAL A 319 -16.38 9.76 -13.37
N ASP A 320 -17.70 9.80 -13.49
CA ASP A 320 -18.46 11.07 -13.51
C ASP A 320 -18.35 11.83 -12.19
N MET A 321 -18.08 11.14 -11.07
CA MET A 321 -17.96 11.77 -9.75
C MET A 321 -16.87 12.83 -9.70
N GLU A 322 -15.80 12.70 -10.49
CA GLU A 322 -14.75 13.72 -10.61
C GLU A 322 -15.34 15.11 -10.96
N THR A 323 -16.39 15.13 -11.78
CA THR A 323 -17.02 16.36 -12.25
C THR A 323 -18.04 16.94 -11.27
N THR A 324 -18.62 16.12 -10.39
CA THR A 324 -19.69 16.52 -9.46
C THR A 324 -19.27 16.52 -7.99
N LYS A 325 -18.04 16.09 -7.65
CA LYS A 325 -17.52 16.06 -6.27
C LYS A 325 -17.64 17.40 -5.54
N GLY A 326 -17.35 18.51 -6.24
CA GLY A 326 -17.42 19.88 -5.70
C GLY A 326 -18.82 20.33 -5.26
N LEU A 327 -19.87 19.57 -5.60
CA LEU A 327 -21.23 19.83 -5.14
C LEU A 327 -21.45 19.43 -3.68
N PHE A 328 -20.58 18.62 -3.08
CA PHE A 328 -20.70 18.24 -1.66
C PHE A 328 -19.94 19.21 -0.75
N PRO A 329 -20.43 19.47 0.49
CA PRO A 329 -19.77 20.40 1.42
C PRO A 329 -18.33 19.99 1.73
N TYR A 330 -18.09 18.70 1.96
CA TYR A 330 -16.77 18.11 2.12
C TYR A 330 -16.77 16.62 1.82
N TYR A 331 -15.59 16.08 1.53
CA TYR A 331 -15.31 14.67 1.32
C TYR A 331 -13.81 14.38 1.50
N ILE A 332 -13.46 13.11 1.67
CA ILE A 332 -12.07 12.63 1.53
C ILE A 332 -11.81 12.34 0.05
N ASP A 333 -10.66 12.80 -0.44
CA ASP A 333 -10.16 12.58 -1.81
C ASP A 333 -9.00 11.57 -1.76
N ILE A 334 -9.18 10.44 -2.44
CA ILE A 334 -8.20 9.34 -2.49
C ILE A 334 -7.81 9.12 -3.94
N SER A 335 -6.56 9.43 -4.28
CA SER A 335 -6.01 9.26 -5.61
C SER A 335 -4.78 8.36 -5.58
N PHE A 336 -4.69 7.40 -6.48
CA PHE A 336 -3.50 6.56 -6.66
C PHE A 336 -3.49 5.96 -8.08
N PRO A 337 -2.34 5.59 -8.63
CA PRO A 337 -2.27 5.01 -9.97
C PRO A 337 -3.00 3.67 -10.09
N SER A 338 -3.74 3.48 -11.18
CA SER A 338 -4.12 2.14 -11.63
C SER A 338 -2.88 1.45 -12.23
N GLY A 339 -2.54 0.24 -11.78
CA GLY A 339 -1.43 -0.56 -12.31
C GLY A 339 -1.82 -1.11 -13.68
N ASP A 340 -0.96 -1.15 -14.70
CA ASP A 340 0.48 -1.49 -14.75
C ASP A 340 1.35 -0.37 -15.37
N ILE A 341 2.10 0.40 -14.57
CA ILE A 341 2.94 1.53 -15.08
C ILE A 341 4.26 1.06 -15.70
N SER A 342 4.67 -0.21 -15.50
CA SER A 342 6.00 -0.68 -15.91
C SER A 342 6.17 -1.01 -17.40
N ASP A 343 5.11 -0.98 -18.22
CA ASP A 343 5.22 -1.36 -19.64
C ASP A 343 4.90 -0.22 -20.61
N SER A 344 5.77 0.78 -20.63
CA SER A 344 5.85 1.76 -21.71
C SER A 344 6.53 1.18 -22.98
N SER A 345 6.54 -0.14 -23.17
CA SER A 345 7.05 -0.71 -24.41
C SER A 345 6.04 -0.44 -25.54
N THR A 346 6.40 0.48 -26.43
CA THR A 346 5.66 0.75 -27.67
C THR A 346 5.75 -0.41 -28.68
N ASP A 347 6.37 -1.54 -28.31
CA ASP A 347 6.47 -2.71 -29.14
C ASP A 347 5.28 -3.63 -28.85
N GLU A 348 4.28 -3.63 -29.74
CA GLU A 348 3.12 -4.53 -29.74
C GLU A 348 3.47 -6.04 -29.70
N SER A 349 4.76 -6.38 -29.69
CA SER A 349 5.33 -7.73 -29.74
C SER A 349 5.94 -8.26 -28.43
N GLU A 350 6.14 -7.45 -27.39
CA GLU A 350 6.63 -7.91 -26.08
C GLU A 350 5.55 -7.63 -25.03
N GLY A 351 4.58 -8.55 -24.94
CA GLY A 351 3.36 -8.36 -24.15
C GLY A 351 3.48 -8.80 -22.70
N HIS A 352 3.35 -7.86 -21.78
CA HIS A 352 2.59 -8.11 -20.56
C HIS A 352 1.22 -7.43 -20.69
N ARG A 353 0.34 -8.09 -21.47
CA ARG A 353 -1.09 -7.76 -21.54
C ARG A 353 -1.75 -8.26 -20.26
N LYS A 354 -2.71 -7.49 -19.74
CA LYS A 354 -3.59 -7.83 -18.62
C LYS A 354 -4.47 -9.05 -18.92
N TYR A 355 -3.93 -10.26 -18.84
CA TYR A 355 -4.62 -11.48 -19.25
C TYR A 355 -5.77 -11.85 -18.33
N PHE A 356 -5.55 -11.89 -17.01
CA PHE A 356 -6.57 -12.36 -16.07
C PHE A 356 -7.67 -11.33 -15.87
N THR A 357 -7.32 -10.06 -15.86
CA THR A 357 -8.24 -8.93 -15.83
C THR A 357 -9.10 -8.92 -17.10
N ASP A 358 -8.51 -9.09 -18.28
CA ASP A 358 -9.25 -9.20 -19.54
C ASP A 358 -10.17 -10.42 -19.53
N SER A 359 -9.72 -11.56 -19.02
CA SER A 359 -10.56 -12.76 -18.86
C SER A 359 -11.76 -12.49 -17.94
N LEU A 360 -11.55 -11.84 -16.79
CA LEU A 360 -12.63 -11.47 -15.88
C LEU A 360 -13.64 -10.53 -16.53
N TYR A 361 -13.16 -9.54 -17.30
CA TYR A 361 -14.01 -8.59 -18.02
C TYR A 361 -14.82 -9.26 -19.14
N ASN A 362 -14.13 -10.00 -20.03
CA ASN A 362 -14.71 -10.63 -21.21
C ASN A 362 -15.75 -11.71 -20.85
N ASN A 363 -15.58 -12.38 -19.71
CA ASN A 363 -16.54 -13.36 -19.19
C ASN A 363 -17.64 -12.74 -18.30
N ASN A 364 -17.70 -11.41 -18.16
CA ASN A 364 -18.63 -10.69 -17.27
C ASN A 364 -18.56 -11.19 -15.81
N CYS A 365 -17.36 -11.55 -15.36
CA CYS A 365 -17.13 -12.20 -14.08
C CYS A 365 -16.77 -11.20 -12.97
N SER A 366 -16.49 -9.93 -13.29
CA SER A 366 -16.04 -8.92 -12.30
C SER A 366 -16.96 -8.80 -11.08
N SER A 367 -18.29 -8.79 -11.25
CA SER A 367 -19.24 -8.69 -10.13
C SER A 367 -19.16 -9.89 -9.18
N LYS A 368 -19.12 -11.11 -9.72
CA LYS A 368 -19.03 -12.34 -8.91
C LYS A 368 -17.63 -12.52 -8.33
N PHE A 369 -16.60 -12.11 -9.06
CA PHE A 369 -15.22 -12.12 -8.62
C PHE A 369 -14.99 -11.19 -7.42
N LEU A 370 -15.35 -9.90 -7.51
CA LEU A 370 -15.20 -8.95 -6.40
C LEU A 370 -15.94 -9.41 -5.15
N LYS A 371 -17.15 -9.96 -5.31
CA LYS A 371 -17.89 -10.53 -4.18
C LYS A 371 -17.15 -11.70 -3.53
N SER A 372 -16.66 -12.64 -4.34
CA SER A 372 -15.94 -13.82 -3.84
C SER A 372 -14.62 -13.43 -3.18
N LEU A 373 -13.93 -12.42 -3.74
CA LEU A 373 -12.73 -11.83 -3.17
C LEU A 373 -13.02 -11.20 -1.80
N LYS A 374 -14.09 -10.41 -1.69
CA LYS A 374 -14.57 -9.85 -0.42
C LYS A 374 -14.85 -10.93 0.61
N GLU A 375 -15.64 -11.93 0.25
CA GLU A 375 -16.03 -13.00 1.17
C GLU A 375 -14.80 -13.75 1.72
N VAL A 376 -13.82 -14.05 0.86
CA VAL A 376 -12.60 -14.74 1.28
C VAL A 376 -11.73 -13.84 2.16
N PHE A 377 -11.39 -12.63 1.70
CA PHE A 377 -10.44 -11.77 2.43
C PHE A 377 -11.02 -11.11 3.68
N ASN A 378 -12.35 -11.03 3.81
CA ASN A 378 -13.02 -10.64 5.06
C ASN A 378 -13.33 -11.84 5.98
N ASN A 379 -12.92 -13.07 5.63
CA ASN A 379 -13.20 -14.31 6.37
C ASN A 379 -14.71 -14.59 6.55
N GLU A 380 -15.52 -14.26 5.54
CA GLU A 380 -16.95 -14.56 5.47
C GLU A 380 -17.24 -15.85 4.67
N ALA A 381 -16.24 -16.39 3.98
CA ALA A 381 -16.33 -17.64 3.24
C ALA A 381 -16.16 -18.88 4.16
N ASP A 382 -17.10 -19.84 4.07
CA ASP A 382 -17.12 -21.03 4.94
C ASP A 382 -16.02 -22.06 4.61
N SER A 383 -15.59 -22.13 3.34
CA SER A 383 -14.74 -23.22 2.82
C SER A 383 -13.38 -22.77 2.30
N LEU A 384 -13.11 -21.46 2.30
CA LEU A 384 -11.87 -20.88 1.79
C LEU A 384 -11.52 -19.65 2.59
N ALA A 385 -10.29 -19.59 3.09
CA ALA A 385 -9.74 -18.43 3.78
C ALA A 385 -8.36 -18.12 3.19
N PRO A 386 -7.91 -16.86 3.20
CA PRO A 386 -6.56 -16.52 2.79
C PRO A 386 -5.54 -17.14 3.75
N GLU A 387 -4.42 -17.58 3.21
CA GLU A 387 -3.27 -18.02 3.96
C GLU A 387 -2.36 -16.80 4.22
N GLU A 388 -1.97 -16.59 5.47
CA GLU A 388 -1.01 -15.54 5.83
C GLU A 388 0.40 -16.15 5.85
N LYS A 389 1.29 -15.61 5.01
CA LYS A 389 2.66 -16.12 4.85
C LYS A 389 3.65 -14.96 4.85
N GLU A 390 4.84 -15.22 5.38
CA GLU A 390 5.94 -14.25 5.41
C GLU A 390 6.73 -14.28 4.09
N TYR A 391 7.02 -13.10 3.58
CA TYR A 391 7.81 -12.84 2.37
C TYR A 391 8.90 -11.82 2.68
N ALA A 392 9.93 -11.75 1.85
CA ALA A 392 10.85 -10.62 1.84
C ALA A 392 10.33 -9.55 0.88
N LEU A 393 10.26 -8.30 1.35
CA LEU A 393 9.99 -7.12 0.56
C LEU A 393 11.28 -6.31 0.42
N SER A 394 11.80 -6.21 -0.81
CA SER A 394 12.89 -5.31 -1.17
C SER A 394 12.31 -4.11 -1.92
N LEU A 395 12.51 -2.91 -1.38
CA LEU A 395 12.10 -1.64 -1.97
C LEU A 395 13.32 -0.89 -2.50
N ASP A 396 13.28 -0.49 -3.77
CA ASP A 396 14.22 0.46 -4.39
C ASP A 396 13.50 1.79 -4.66
N TYR A 397 13.98 2.87 -4.06
CA TYR A 397 13.31 4.17 -4.06
C TYR A 397 14.28 5.34 -3.84
N GLN A 398 13.89 6.54 -4.25
CA GLN A 398 14.56 7.79 -3.90
C GLN A 398 14.10 8.29 -2.54
N SER A 399 15.07 8.70 -1.72
CA SER A 399 14.82 9.41 -0.47
C SER A 399 15.68 10.65 -0.37
N ALA A 400 15.16 11.66 0.30
CA ALA A 400 15.87 12.89 0.61
C ALA A 400 15.45 13.41 1.99
N SER A 401 16.26 14.32 2.51
CA SER A 401 15.92 15.14 3.67
C SER A 401 15.85 16.60 3.24
N ILE A 402 15.02 17.40 3.93
CA ILE A 402 14.86 18.84 3.69
C ILE A 402 16.21 19.58 3.72
N ASP A 403 17.18 19.10 4.50
CA ASP A 403 18.53 19.69 4.60
C ASP A 403 19.49 19.23 3.48
N SER A 404 19.11 18.21 2.71
CA SER A 404 19.92 17.64 1.66
C SER A 404 19.59 18.27 0.30
N THR A 405 20.62 18.58 -0.48
CA THR A 405 20.46 19.15 -1.83
C THR A 405 20.49 18.08 -2.92
N ARG A 406 20.39 16.80 -2.53
CA ARG A 406 20.55 15.64 -3.42
C ARG A 406 19.68 14.49 -2.96
N ASP A 407 18.95 13.92 -3.89
CA ASP A 407 18.23 12.67 -3.71
C ASP A 407 19.23 11.51 -3.63
N THR A 408 18.88 10.52 -2.83
CA THR A 408 19.67 9.31 -2.62
C THR A 408 18.82 8.08 -2.90
N THR A 409 19.35 7.18 -3.72
CA THR A 409 18.73 5.89 -3.98
C THR A 409 18.96 4.97 -2.79
N VAL A 410 17.88 4.45 -2.24
CA VAL A 410 17.87 3.58 -1.07
C VAL A 410 17.28 2.24 -1.49
N VAL A 411 17.97 1.17 -1.10
CA VAL A 411 17.44 -0.19 -1.16
C VAL A 411 17.23 -0.67 0.27
N ASN A 412 15.99 -0.98 0.60
CA ASN A 412 15.61 -1.47 1.92
C ASN A 412 14.94 -2.83 1.81
N THR A 413 15.38 -3.80 2.62
CA THR A 413 14.81 -5.15 2.65
C THR A 413 14.26 -5.44 4.04
N GLN A 414 13.02 -5.92 4.10
CA GLN A 414 12.37 -6.32 5.34
C GLN A 414 11.43 -7.50 5.12
N ASN A 415 11.04 -8.17 6.20
CA ASN A 415 9.98 -9.17 6.12
C ASN A 415 8.61 -8.48 6.08
N ILE A 416 7.69 -9.03 5.30
CA ILE A 416 6.29 -8.63 5.23
C ILE A 416 5.39 -9.86 5.32
N SER A 417 4.32 -9.75 6.09
CA SER A 417 3.24 -10.76 6.10
C SER A 417 2.21 -10.38 5.06
N LEU A 418 1.94 -11.28 4.11
CA LEU A 418 0.93 -11.08 3.08
C LEU A 418 -0.14 -12.16 3.17
N LYS A 419 -1.39 -11.76 2.94
CA LYS A 419 -2.49 -12.69 2.73
C LYS A 419 -2.53 -13.12 1.28
N ALA A 420 -2.56 -14.42 1.04
CA ALA A 420 -2.62 -15.00 -0.29
C ALA A 420 -3.73 -16.04 -0.41
N VAL A 421 -4.32 -16.17 -1.59
CA VAL A 421 -5.25 -17.26 -1.93
C VAL A 421 -4.93 -17.81 -3.31
N ASP A 422 -5.07 -19.13 -3.47
CA ASP A 422 -4.94 -19.79 -4.77
C ASP A 422 -6.09 -19.36 -5.70
N TYR A 423 -5.74 -18.88 -6.90
CA TYR A 423 -6.69 -18.33 -7.86
C TYR A 423 -7.72 -19.36 -8.32
N PHE A 424 -7.29 -20.60 -8.60
CA PHE A 424 -8.21 -21.67 -9.00
C PHE A 424 -9.13 -22.07 -7.85
N LYS A 425 -8.63 -22.08 -6.60
CA LYS A 425 -9.50 -22.31 -5.42
C LYS A 425 -10.53 -21.19 -5.27
N LEU A 426 -10.16 -19.92 -5.48
CA LEU A 426 -11.09 -18.80 -5.42
C LEU A 426 -12.17 -18.90 -6.51
N LEU A 427 -11.79 -19.21 -7.76
CA LEU A 427 -12.76 -19.40 -8.84
C LEU A 427 -13.65 -20.63 -8.60
N SER A 428 -13.10 -21.73 -8.08
CA SER A 428 -13.88 -22.92 -7.70
C SER A 428 -14.88 -22.58 -6.59
N TYR A 429 -14.46 -21.80 -5.60
CA TYR A 429 -15.34 -21.27 -4.56
C TYR A 429 -16.46 -20.41 -5.17
N ALA A 430 -16.14 -19.51 -6.10
CA ALA A 430 -17.12 -18.67 -6.77
C ALA A 430 -18.14 -19.50 -7.59
N TYR A 431 -17.69 -20.59 -8.22
CA TYR A 431 -18.53 -21.52 -8.99
C TYR A 431 -19.47 -22.33 -8.09
N ASP A 432 -18.94 -22.92 -7.02
CA ASP A 432 -19.71 -23.76 -6.11
C ASP A 432 -20.71 -22.95 -5.26
N ASN A 433 -20.34 -21.71 -4.90
CA ASN A 433 -21.17 -20.81 -4.09
C ASN A 433 -21.97 -19.83 -4.96
N TYR A 434 -22.83 -20.37 -5.81
CA TYR A 434 -23.74 -19.57 -6.63
C TYR A 434 -24.90 -18.95 -5.84
N LEU A 435 -25.09 -19.31 -4.57
CA LEU A 435 -26.05 -18.69 -3.65
C LEU A 435 -25.32 -17.70 -2.74
N SER A 436 -25.76 -16.45 -2.74
CA SER A 436 -25.29 -15.43 -1.81
C SER A 436 -25.69 -15.77 -0.38
N THR A 437 -24.72 -15.88 0.52
CA THR A 437 -24.93 -16.04 1.97
C THR A 437 -24.79 -14.71 2.72
N THR A 438 -24.09 -13.73 2.14
CA THR A 438 -23.93 -12.38 2.67
C THR A 438 -24.98 -11.42 2.12
N ASP A 439 -25.16 -10.28 2.81
CA ASP A 439 -25.97 -9.14 2.35
C ASP A 439 -25.41 -7.77 2.73
N ASN A 440 -24.17 -7.75 3.22
CA ASN A 440 -23.47 -6.54 3.62
C ASN A 440 -22.70 -5.90 2.45
N GLU A 441 -23.33 -5.85 1.27
CA GLU A 441 -22.72 -5.31 0.06
C GLU A 441 -23.70 -4.58 -0.87
N TYR A 442 -23.16 -3.65 -1.68
CA TYR A 442 -23.91 -2.93 -2.70
C TYR A 442 -23.04 -2.59 -3.93
N PHE A 443 -23.58 -2.81 -5.13
CA PHE A 443 -22.95 -2.41 -6.39
C PHE A 443 -23.41 -1.01 -6.79
N ILE A 444 -22.47 -0.11 -7.09
CA ILE A 444 -22.80 1.24 -7.56
C ILE A 444 -23.19 1.20 -9.05
N GLY A 445 -24.32 1.82 -9.40
CA GLY A 445 -24.84 1.90 -10.76
C GLY A 445 -26.08 1.03 -10.99
N GLU A 446 -26.46 0.84 -12.25
CA GLU A 446 -27.68 0.14 -12.64
C GLU A 446 -27.67 -1.36 -12.29
N LYS A 447 -28.85 -1.95 -12.10
CA LYS A 447 -28.98 -3.40 -11.97
C LYS A 447 -28.60 -4.07 -13.30
N THR A 448 -27.66 -5.00 -13.25
CA THR A 448 -27.33 -5.90 -14.38
C THR A 448 -27.64 -7.33 -13.99
N ILE A 449 -27.82 -8.20 -14.99
CA ILE A 449 -28.06 -9.63 -14.73
C ILE A 449 -26.89 -10.27 -13.96
N HIS A 450 -25.65 -9.82 -14.18
CA HIS A 450 -24.45 -10.32 -13.51
C HIS A 450 -24.36 -9.84 -12.04
N ARG A 451 -24.79 -8.60 -11.75
CA ARG A 451 -24.88 -8.10 -10.36
C ARG A 451 -25.96 -8.82 -9.57
N GLU A 452 -27.15 -8.99 -10.18
CA GLU A 452 -28.24 -9.75 -9.56
C GLU A 452 -27.84 -11.22 -9.36
N ALA A 453 -27.08 -11.80 -10.29
CA ALA A 453 -26.52 -13.13 -10.14
C ALA A 453 -25.54 -13.21 -8.96
N ALA A 454 -24.66 -12.23 -8.79
CA ALA A 454 -23.69 -12.21 -7.71
C ALA A 454 -24.37 -12.22 -6.31
N ILE A 455 -25.49 -11.52 -6.14
CA ILE A 455 -26.22 -11.41 -4.85
C ILE A 455 -27.42 -12.35 -4.72
N ASP A 456 -27.60 -13.29 -5.65
CA ASP A 456 -28.78 -14.15 -5.70
C ASP A 456 -28.85 -15.11 -4.51
N LYS A 457 -29.89 -14.97 -3.67
CA LYS A 457 -30.16 -15.85 -2.52
C LYS A 457 -31.00 -17.09 -2.89
N THR A 458 -31.56 -17.15 -4.09
CA THR A 458 -32.56 -18.16 -4.51
C THR A 458 -32.04 -19.18 -5.52
N GLY A 459 -30.99 -18.82 -6.27
CA GLY A 459 -30.41 -19.65 -7.33
C GLY A 459 -31.10 -19.49 -8.68
N THR A 460 -31.94 -18.47 -8.84
CA THR A 460 -32.59 -18.07 -10.09
C THR A 460 -31.55 -17.80 -11.19
N TYR A 461 -30.42 -17.19 -10.85
CA TYR A 461 -29.36 -16.77 -11.78
C TYR A 461 -28.14 -17.71 -11.76
N ARG A 462 -28.28 -18.93 -11.23
CA ARG A 462 -27.17 -19.90 -11.12
C ARG A 462 -26.44 -20.11 -12.45
N TYR A 463 -27.17 -20.21 -13.55
CA TYR A 463 -26.59 -20.42 -14.87
C TYR A 463 -25.62 -19.30 -15.25
N ILE A 464 -25.98 -18.04 -15.00
CA ILE A 464 -25.17 -16.86 -15.31
C ILE A 464 -23.86 -16.88 -14.51
N ASN A 465 -23.92 -17.11 -13.19
CA ASN A 465 -22.71 -17.25 -12.37
C ASN A 465 -21.83 -18.41 -12.85
N SER A 466 -22.44 -19.55 -13.20
CA SER A 466 -21.70 -20.74 -13.64
C SER A 466 -20.99 -20.50 -14.97
N GLU A 467 -21.66 -19.85 -15.92
CA GLU A 467 -21.12 -19.52 -17.24
C GLU A 467 -19.95 -18.53 -17.12
N SER A 468 -20.15 -17.42 -16.40
CA SER A 468 -19.10 -16.41 -16.20
C SER A 468 -17.86 -16.98 -15.51
N VAL A 469 -18.04 -17.77 -14.44
CA VAL A 469 -16.92 -18.32 -13.70
C VAL A 469 -16.21 -19.45 -14.48
N LEU A 470 -16.96 -20.32 -15.18
CA LEU A 470 -16.34 -21.38 -15.99
C LEU A 470 -15.53 -20.81 -17.14
N GLY A 471 -16.00 -19.77 -17.82
CA GLY A 471 -15.22 -19.09 -18.87
C GLY A 471 -13.89 -18.55 -18.33
N THR A 472 -13.90 -17.93 -17.14
CA THR A 472 -12.66 -17.48 -16.48
C THR A 472 -11.74 -18.65 -16.08
N ILE A 473 -12.30 -19.78 -15.64
CA ILE A 473 -11.51 -20.98 -15.34
C ILE A 473 -10.88 -21.54 -16.63
N GLU A 474 -11.63 -21.62 -17.73
CA GLU A 474 -11.15 -22.11 -19.02
C GLU A 474 -9.98 -21.27 -19.52
N ASP A 475 -10.08 -19.94 -19.48
CA ASP A 475 -8.99 -19.03 -19.85
C ASP A 475 -7.77 -19.21 -18.93
N ALA A 476 -7.97 -19.31 -17.61
CA ALA A 476 -6.87 -19.51 -16.67
C ALA A 476 -6.15 -20.86 -16.90
N VAL A 477 -6.89 -21.92 -17.24
CA VAL A 477 -6.34 -23.22 -17.61
C VAL A 477 -5.59 -23.14 -18.94
N GLU A 478 -6.13 -22.43 -19.93
CA GLU A 478 -5.45 -22.17 -21.21
C GLU A 478 -4.12 -21.46 -20.98
N PHE A 479 -4.09 -20.45 -20.11
CA PHE A 479 -2.88 -19.71 -19.78
C PHE A 479 -1.77 -20.63 -19.25
N VAL A 480 -2.05 -21.46 -18.24
CA VAL A 480 -1.03 -22.34 -17.62
C VAL A 480 -0.70 -23.57 -18.46
N SER A 481 -1.56 -23.93 -19.40
CA SER A 481 -1.33 -25.04 -20.32
C SER A 481 -0.53 -24.63 -21.55
N ASN A 482 -0.44 -23.33 -21.83
CA ASN A 482 0.34 -22.81 -22.94
C ASN A 482 1.83 -22.77 -22.58
N THR A 483 2.63 -23.56 -23.29
CA THR A 483 4.09 -23.60 -23.11
C THR A 483 4.76 -22.27 -23.41
N ASP A 484 4.13 -21.37 -24.19
CA ASP A 484 4.66 -20.03 -24.43
C ASP A 484 4.57 -19.14 -23.17
N ASN A 485 3.60 -19.42 -22.28
CA ASN A 485 3.38 -18.67 -21.05
C ASN A 485 4.07 -19.32 -19.84
N PHE A 486 4.19 -20.65 -19.84
CA PHE A 486 4.77 -21.42 -18.75
C PHE A 486 5.59 -22.62 -19.30
N SER A 487 6.88 -22.39 -19.59
CA SER A 487 7.81 -23.43 -20.06
C SER A 487 8.85 -23.76 -18.99
N ILE A 488 8.85 -24.99 -18.50
CA ILE A 488 9.87 -25.50 -17.59
C ILE A 488 10.38 -26.83 -18.14
N ASP A 489 11.48 -26.79 -18.90
CA ASP A 489 12.06 -27.97 -19.53
C ASP A 489 13.15 -28.61 -18.66
N ASN A 490 13.72 -27.85 -17.72
CA ASN A 490 14.82 -28.28 -16.89
C ASN A 490 14.91 -27.48 -15.57
N LEU A 491 15.81 -27.88 -14.69
CA LEU A 491 15.99 -27.25 -13.38
C LEU A 491 16.46 -25.78 -13.49
N ASN A 492 17.25 -25.44 -14.51
CA ASN A 492 17.64 -24.07 -14.75
C ASN A 492 16.43 -23.23 -15.17
N ASP A 493 15.48 -23.73 -15.96
CA ASP A 493 14.27 -22.96 -16.30
C ASP A 493 13.40 -22.71 -15.05
N LEU A 494 13.31 -23.68 -14.13
CA LEU A 494 12.63 -23.52 -12.85
C LEU A 494 13.32 -22.48 -11.94
N TYR A 495 14.65 -22.46 -11.91
CA TYR A 495 15.43 -21.59 -11.01
C TYR A 495 15.77 -20.23 -11.60
N ASN A 496 15.76 -20.13 -12.93
CA ASN A 496 16.20 -18.98 -13.72
C ASN A 496 15.00 -18.40 -14.50
N ILE A 497 13.87 -18.30 -13.80
CA ILE A 497 12.70 -17.63 -14.32
C ILE A 497 13.05 -16.14 -14.30
N GLY A 498 13.03 -15.50 -15.47
CA GLY A 498 13.09 -14.05 -15.59
C GLY A 498 11.86 -13.40 -14.95
N SER A 499 11.33 -12.33 -15.54
CA SER A 499 10.07 -11.75 -15.05
C SER A 499 8.95 -12.78 -15.09
N LYS A 500 8.41 -13.13 -13.92
CA LYS A 500 7.18 -13.93 -13.81
C LYS A 500 5.99 -13.03 -14.11
N HIS A 501 5.00 -13.54 -14.84
CA HIS A 501 3.81 -12.75 -15.11
C HIS A 501 3.06 -12.46 -13.82
N ASN A 502 2.78 -11.19 -13.58
CA ASN A 502 1.91 -10.69 -12.53
C ASN A 502 1.12 -9.50 -13.03
N GLU A 503 -0.07 -9.30 -12.49
CA GLU A 503 -0.92 -8.15 -12.81
C GLU A 503 -1.85 -7.82 -11.64
N VAL A 504 -2.23 -6.55 -11.53
CA VAL A 504 -3.23 -6.10 -10.54
C VAL A 504 -4.63 -6.37 -11.08
N ILE A 505 -5.47 -7.10 -10.34
CA ILE A 505 -6.82 -7.48 -10.80
C ILE A 505 -7.94 -6.72 -10.07
N ALA A 506 -7.67 -6.21 -8.86
CA ALA A 506 -8.61 -5.41 -8.08
C ALA A 506 -7.90 -4.58 -7.00
N TYR A 507 -8.62 -3.64 -6.42
CA TYR A 507 -8.21 -2.83 -5.28
C TYR A 507 -9.25 -2.91 -4.15
N ARG A 508 -8.79 -2.74 -2.91
CA ARG A 508 -9.66 -2.46 -1.76
C ARG A 508 -9.15 -1.23 -1.02
N ILE A 509 -10.06 -0.29 -0.76
CA ILE A 509 -9.84 0.81 0.16
C ILE A 509 -10.65 0.52 1.42
N GLU A 510 -9.96 0.27 2.52
CA GLU A 510 -10.53 -0.01 3.83
C GLU A 510 -10.59 1.29 4.65
N LYS A 511 -11.79 1.67 5.09
CA LYS A 511 -12.01 2.81 5.98
C LYS A 511 -12.20 2.34 7.41
N ILE A 512 -11.35 2.82 8.30
CA ILE A 512 -11.39 2.59 9.74
C ILE A 512 -11.73 3.89 10.45
N GLY A 513 -12.56 3.82 11.48
CA GLY A 513 -12.88 4.99 12.30
C GLY A 513 -13.80 4.66 13.46
N GLY A 514 -14.28 5.73 14.10
CA GLY A 514 -15.13 5.63 15.28
C GLY A 514 -14.38 5.24 16.57
N PRO A 515 -15.10 5.17 17.71
CA PRO A 515 -14.49 4.80 18.97
C PRO A 515 -13.99 3.34 18.94
N PRO A 516 -12.83 3.04 19.54
CA PRO A 516 -12.37 1.66 19.66
C PRO A 516 -13.39 0.80 20.38
N THR A 517 -13.60 -0.43 19.90
CA THR A 517 -14.56 -1.35 20.52
C THR A 517 -13.92 -2.67 20.95
N GLY A 518 -14.56 -3.33 21.91
CA GLY A 518 -14.09 -4.60 22.47
C GLY A 518 -12.90 -4.50 23.42
N ASP A 519 -12.47 -5.66 23.93
CA ASP A 519 -11.38 -5.76 24.92
C ASP A 519 -10.01 -5.38 24.34
N SER A 520 -9.87 -5.43 23.01
CA SER A 520 -8.62 -5.15 22.28
C SER A 520 -8.42 -3.68 21.91
N GLN A 521 -9.38 -2.79 22.21
CA GLN A 521 -9.33 -1.36 21.87
C GLN A 521 -8.93 -1.10 20.39
N ARG A 522 -9.41 -1.95 19.47
CA ARG A 522 -9.21 -1.75 18.03
C ARG A 522 -10.36 -0.93 17.47
N GLN A 523 -10.04 0.05 16.61
CA GLN A 523 -11.05 0.73 15.81
C GLN A 523 -11.63 -0.25 14.79
N ASN A 524 -12.92 -0.10 14.49
CA ASN A 524 -13.62 -1.02 13.61
C ASN A 524 -13.47 -0.58 12.15
N VAL A 525 -13.42 -1.56 11.25
CA VAL A 525 -13.65 -1.33 9.83
C VAL A 525 -15.09 -0.87 9.65
N LEU A 526 -15.27 0.33 9.12
CA LEU A 526 -16.59 0.94 8.90
C LEU A 526 -17.13 0.60 7.52
N GLN A 527 -16.26 0.61 6.51
CA GLN A 527 -16.65 0.50 5.11
C GLN A 527 -15.45 0.04 4.27
N ASN A 528 -15.70 -0.76 3.25
CA ASN A 528 -14.73 -1.12 2.23
C ASN A 528 -15.23 -0.70 0.84
N TYR A 529 -14.34 -0.17 0.02
CA TYR A 529 -14.59 0.06 -1.40
C TYR A 529 -13.76 -0.93 -2.20
N TRP A 530 -14.41 -1.79 -2.98
CA TRP A 530 -13.75 -2.76 -3.85
C TRP A 530 -13.87 -2.31 -5.29
N ILE A 531 -12.74 -2.15 -5.96
CA ILE A 531 -12.64 -1.57 -7.29
C ILE A 531 -12.01 -2.61 -8.21
N PHE A 532 -12.70 -2.98 -9.28
CA PHE A 532 -12.14 -3.85 -10.31
C PHE A 532 -11.10 -3.08 -11.13
N ASN A 533 -9.92 -3.67 -11.38
CA ASN A 533 -8.86 -2.99 -12.15
C ASN A 533 -9.14 -3.01 -13.68
N SER A 534 -10.21 -2.35 -14.11
CA SER A 534 -10.64 -2.35 -15.51
C SER A 534 -9.63 -1.66 -16.45
N ILE A 535 -9.47 -2.18 -17.67
CA ILE A 535 -8.68 -1.55 -18.76
C ILE A 535 -9.09 -0.10 -19.08
N TYR A 536 -10.30 0.30 -18.68
CA TYR A 536 -10.83 1.64 -18.91
C TYR A 536 -10.37 2.69 -17.89
N LEU A 537 -9.69 2.26 -16.82
CA LEU A 537 -9.00 3.16 -15.90
C LEU A 537 -7.72 3.76 -16.54
N GLU A 538 -7.15 3.10 -17.55
CA GLU A 538 -5.83 3.45 -18.11
C GLU A 538 -5.83 4.13 -19.48
N ASN A 539 -6.97 4.12 -20.20
CA ASN A 539 -6.93 4.28 -21.67
C ASN A 539 -8.00 5.19 -22.28
N THR A 540 -8.63 6.04 -21.48
CA THR A 540 -9.81 6.77 -21.95
C THR A 540 -9.56 8.27 -22.12
N GLY A 541 -8.48 8.83 -21.55
CA GLY A 541 -8.25 10.28 -21.55
C GLY A 541 -9.29 11.05 -20.71
N PHE A 542 -10.12 10.34 -19.93
CA PHE A 542 -11.06 10.91 -18.96
C PHE A 542 -10.41 11.13 -17.59
N PHE A 543 -9.36 10.38 -17.28
CA PHE A 543 -8.55 10.58 -16.07
C PHE A 543 -7.26 11.30 -16.44
N GLU A 544 -6.94 12.37 -15.72
CA GLU A 544 -5.57 12.90 -15.74
C GLU A 544 -4.65 11.82 -15.14
N ASN A 545 -3.60 11.44 -15.86
CA ASN A 545 -2.49 10.59 -15.40
C ASN A 545 -2.79 9.11 -15.04
N ASN A 546 -3.90 8.50 -15.49
CA ASN A 546 -4.23 7.08 -15.23
C ASN A 546 -4.41 6.72 -13.73
N HIS A 547 -4.90 7.67 -12.94
CA HIS A 547 -5.20 7.47 -11.52
C HIS A 547 -6.63 6.99 -11.28
N ILE A 548 -6.79 6.15 -10.26
CA ILE A 548 -8.05 5.85 -9.60
C ILE A 548 -8.32 6.97 -8.60
N ASN A 549 -9.45 7.67 -8.77
CA ASN A 549 -9.91 8.69 -7.84
C ASN A 549 -11.20 8.23 -7.16
N LEU A 550 -11.16 8.09 -5.84
CA LEU A 550 -12.30 7.75 -5.01
C LEU A 550 -12.61 8.90 -4.04
N PHE A 551 -13.87 9.28 -3.97
CA PHE A 551 -14.37 10.38 -3.15
C PHE A 551 -15.34 9.87 -2.10
N ASP A 552 -15.05 10.10 -0.82
CA ASP A 552 -15.87 9.63 0.28
C ASP A 552 -16.59 10.79 0.99
N SER A 553 -17.89 10.95 0.73
CA SER A 553 -18.74 11.94 1.40
C SER A 553 -19.25 11.48 2.77
N GLN A 554 -19.11 10.20 3.12
CA GLN A 554 -19.68 9.61 4.33
C GLN A 554 -18.74 9.79 5.53
N VAL A 555 -18.25 11.02 5.73
CA VAL A 555 -17.35 11.40 6.82
C VAL A 555 -17.95 12.51 7.68
N LYS A 556 -17.47 12.63 8.92
CA LYS A 556 -17.82 13.72 9.83
C LYS A 556 -16.69 14.74 9.90
N TYR A 557 -17.05 16.01 10.01
CA TYR A 557 -16.08 17.09 10.20
C TYR A 557 -15.32 16.91 11.53
N GLY A 558 -13.99 17.06 11.52
CA GLY A 558 -13.15 16.98 12.72
C GLY A 558 -12.98 15.58 13.33
N GLU A 559 -13.44 14.51 12.68
CA GLU A 559 -13.23 13.12 13.13
C GLU A 559 -12.11 12.42 12.36
N ASP A 560 -11.31 11.62 13.07
CA ASP A 560 -10.24 10.80 12.50
C ASP A 560 -10.77 9.59 11.74
N TYR A 561 -10.29 9.43 10.52
CA TYR A 561 -10.47 8.24 9.69
C TYR A 561 -9.11 7.76 9.17
N THR A 562 -8.88 6.45 9.23
CA THR A 562 -7.71 5.81 8.60
C THR A 562 -8.17 5.11 7.33
N TYR A 563 -7.51 5.38 6.22
CA TYR A 563 -7.73 4.70 4.95
C TYR A 563 -6.53 3.82 4.63
N ASN A 564 -6.74 2.52 4.45
CA ASN A 564 -5.72 1.58 3.99
C ASN A 564 -6.05 1.16 2.55
N ILE A 565 -5.09 1.31 1.64
CA ILE A 565 -5.23 0.95 0.24
C ILE A 565 -4.50 -0.37 -0.01
N TYR A 566 -5.18 -1.34 -0.61
CA TYR A 566 -4.64 -2.64 -0.97
C TYR A 566 -4.82 -2.92 -2.46
N ALA A 567 -3.80 -3.48 -3.10
CA ALA A 567 -3.89 -4.10 -4.42
C ALA A 567 -4.01 -5.62 -4.27
N TYR A 568 -4.86 -6.22 -5.10
CA TYR A 568 -4.91 -7.67 -5.27
C TYR A 568 -4.15 -8.02 -6.54
N ILE A 569 -3.00 -8.65 -6.37
CA ILE A 569 -2.07 -8.99 -7.46
C ILE A 569 -2.13 -10.48 -7.71
N VAL A 570 -2.48 -10.90 -8.91
CA VAL A 570 -2.28 -12.30 -9.32
C VAL A 570 -0.83 -12.46 -9.79
N SER A 571 -0.13 -13.46 -9.27
CA SER A 571 1.23 -13.81 -9.67
C SER A 571 1.29 -15.29 -10.07
N VAL A 572 1.94 -15.53 -11.20
CA VAL A 572 2.17 -16.87 -11.76
C VAL A 572 3.50 -17.41 -11.22
N GLY A 573 3.43 -18.51 -10.48
CA GLY A 573 4.59 -19.22 -9.94
C GLY A 573 4.50 -20.71 -10.20
N ALA A 574 5.31 -21.48 -9.47
CA ALA A 574 5.36 -22.92 -9.57
C ALA A 574 5.43 -23.56 -8.18
N LYS A 575 4.80 -24.73 -8.04
CA LYS A 575 5.06 -25.64 -6.92
C LYS A 575 5.91 -26.79 -7.43
N TYR A 576 6.98 -27.11 -6.72
CA TYR A 576 7.85 -28.20 -7.14
C TYR A 576 8.28 -29.09 -5.99
N GLN A 577 8.58 -30.34 -6.31
CA GLN A 577 9.15 -31.31 -5.38
C GLN A 577 10.08 -32.24 -6.14
N THR A 578 11.11 -32.74 -5.46
CA THR A 578 11.95 -33.81 -6.02
C THR A 578 11.44 -35.18 -5.58
N SER A 579 11.76 -36.22 -6.36
CA SER A 579 11.27 -37.59 -6.09
C SER A 579 12.18 -38.65 -6.70
N ASP A 580 12.06 -39.90 -6.24
CA ASP A 580 12.73 -41.08 -6.81
C ASP A 580 14.28 -41.06 -6.79
N LEU A 581 14.93 -40.55 -5.74
CA LEU A 581 16.40 -40.54 -5.66
C LEU A 581 17.05 -41.90 -5.98
N ARG A 582 18.05 -41.87 -6.84
CA ARG A 582 18.98 -42.96 -7.16
C ARG A 582 20.40 -42.43 -6.99
N LEU A 583 21.26 -43.18 -6.31
CA LEU A 583 22.69 -42.84 -6.18
C LEU A 583 23.52 -43.91 -6.87
N THR A 584 24.71 -43.53 -7.34
CA THR A 584 25.71 -44.51 -7.75
C THR A 584 26.51 -45.05 -6.57
N ARG A 585 26.92 -46.31 -6.69
CA ARG A 585 28.01 -46.90 -5.90
C ARG A 585 28.96 -47.65 -6.81
N THR A 586 30.22 -47.69 -6.41
CA THR A 586 31.31 -48.32 -7.14
C THR A 586 31.28 -49.82 -6.88
N ILE A 587 31.10 -50.61 -7.94
CA ILE A 587 31.16 -52.09 -7.85
C ILE A 587 32.59 -52.57 -8.05
N ASN A 588 33.30 -51.96 -9.01
CA ASN A 588 34.66 -52.36 -9.34
C ASN A 588 35.45 -51.20 -9.94
N ASP A 589 36.71 -51.08 -9.54
CA ASP A 589 37.69 -50.20 -10.16
C ASP A 589 38.47 -50.99 -11.21
N ILE A 590 38.63 -50.44 -12.42
CA ILE A 590 39.49 -51.04 -13.44
C ILE A 590 40.90 -50.50 -13.20
N GLU A 591 41.74 -51.32 -12.55
CA GLU A 591 43.17 -51.02 -12.35
C GLU A 591 43.92 -50.99 -13.69
N ASP A 592 44.85 -50.04 -13.81
CA ASP A 592 45.72 -49.75 -14.97
C ASP A 592 46.07 -50.99 -15.81
N ASP A 593 45.61 -50.99 -17.07
CA ASP A 593 46.15 -51.88 -18.10
C ASP A 593 47.42 -51.24 -18.67
N PRO A 594 48.63 -51.77 -18.41
CA PRO A 594 49.88 -51.17 -18.89
C PRO A 594 50.02 -51.16 -20.42
N ASP A 595 49.13 -51.82 -21.16
CA ASP A 595 49.12 -51.87 -22.63
C ASP A 595 48.11 -50.89 -23.28
N ASN A 596 47.25 -50.21 -22.52
CA ASN A 596 46.28 -49.22 -23.01
C ASN A 596 46.38 -47.93 -22.17
N ASP A 597 46.50 -46.75 -22.80
CA ASP A 597 46.54 -45.42 -22.15
C ASP A 597 45.16 -45.05 -21.52
N ILE A 598 44.58 -45.90 -20.67
CA ILE A 598 43.29 -45.68 -19.98
C ILE A 598 43.55 -45.74 -18.47
N GLU A 599 43.86 -44.59 -17.86
CA GLU A 599 44.00 -44.42 -16.41
C GLU A 599 42.62 -44.16 -15.76
N GLY A 600 42.10 -45.09 -14.94
CA GLY A 600 40.98 -44.79 -14.03
C GLY A 600 39.56 -44.90 -14.64
N SER A 601 39.11 -46.14 -14.90
CA SER A 601 37.72 -46.41 -15.27
C SER A 601 36.95 -47.06 -14.12
N TRP A 602 35.72 -46.63 -13.88
CA TRP A 602 34.84 -47.14 -12.82
C TRP A 602 33.67 -47.94 -13.40
N CYS A 603 33.38 -49.09 -12.78
CA CYS A 603 32.11 -49.80 -12.95
C CYS A 603 31.17 -49.39 -11.81
N VAL A 604 30.16 -48.58 -12.11
CA VAL A 604 29.19 -48.08 -11.13
C VAL A 604 27.81 -48.72 -11.34
N GLU A 605 27.06 -48.92 -10.25
CA GLU A 605 25.61 -49.21 -10.32
C GLU A 605 24.79 -48.13 -9.64
N PHE A 606 23.58 -47.90 -10.18
CA PHE A 606 22.56 -47.10 -9.50
C PHE A 606 21.81 -47.94 -8.46
N PHE A 607 21.49 -47.35 -7.31
CA PHE A 607 20.73 -47.98 -6.24
C PHE A 607 19.81 -46.96 -5.53
N ASN A 608 18.74 -47.44 -4.91
CA ASN A 608 17.90 -46.62 -4.06
C ASN A 608 18.59 -46.46 -2.68
N PRO A 609 18.90 -45.24 -2.22
CA PRO A 609 19.63 -45.03 -0.97
C PRO A 609 18.85 -45.39 0.30
N GLU A 610 17.52 -45.42 0.24
CA GLU A 610 16.64 -45.80 1.35
C GLU A 610 16.56 -47.32 1.51
N THR A 611 16.37 -48.06 0.41
CA THR A 611 16.21 -49.52 0.46
C THR A 611 17.52 -50.29 0.31
N GLY A 612 18.51 -49.70 -0.37
CA GLY A 612 19.78 -50.32 -0.71
C GLY A 612 19.75 -51.21 -1.97
N ASP A 613 18.58 -51.37 -2.57
CA ASP A 613 18.37 -52.21 -3.75
C ASP A 613 18.89 -51.53 -5.02
N SER A 614 19.49 -52.32 -5.92
CA SER A 614 19.90 -51.83 -7.24
C SER A 614 18.68 -51.33 -8.01
N ALA A 615 18.85 -50.23 -8.72
CA ALA A 615 17.77 -49.52 -9.41
C ALA A 615 18.28 -48.99 -10.75
N SER A 616 17.37 -48.82 -11.71
CA SER A 616 17.73 -48.25 -13.00
C SER A 616 17.98 -46.74 -12.90
N GLN A 617 18.88 -46.24 -13.75
CA GLN A 617 19.05 -44.81 -13.96
C GLN A 617 17.74 -44.16 -14.42
N LEU A 618 17.49 -42.93 -13.99
CA LEU A 618 16.32 -42.15 -14.42
C LEU A 618 16.68 -41.21 -15.56
N TRP A 619 17.93 -40.76 -15.60
CA TRP A 619 18.47 -39.89 -16.63
C TRP A 619 19.20 -40.71 -17.70
N GLY A 620 19.02 -40.36 -18.98
CA GLY A 620 19.70 -41.00 -20.12
C GLY A 620 19.62 -40.13 -21.39
N PRO A 621 20.43 -40.41 -22.43
CA PRO A 621 20.36 -39.70 -23.70
C PRO A 621 18.99 -39.92 -24.34
N GLY A 622 18.50 -38.87 -25.01
CA GLY A 622 17.11 -38.80 -25.43
C GLY A 622 16.61 -39.87 -26.38
N PRO A 623 15.30 -39.93 -26.70
CA PRO A 623 14.82 -40.89 -27.67
C PRO A 623 15.51 -40.62 -29.00
N CYS A 624 16.30 -41.58 -29.46
CA CYS A 624 16.89 -41.46 -30.77
C CYS A 624 15.80 -41.71 -31.82
N PHE A 625 15.78 -40.91 -32.87
CA PHE A 625 14.92 -41.15 -34.04
C PHE A 625 15.74 -41.57 -35.25
N SER A 626 17.06 -41.36 -35.18
CA SER A 626 18.05 -41.69 -36.18
C SER A 626 19.42 -41.86 -35.55
N ASP A 627 20.34 -42.52 -36.26
CA ASP A 627 21.75 -42.63 -35.83
C ASP A 627 22.45 -41.28 -35.70
N ALA A 628 21.88 -40.20 -36.26
CA ALA A 628 22.41 -38.84 -36.12
C ALA A 628 22.13 -38.22 -34.73
N ASP A 629 21.19 -38.81 -33.98
CA ASP A 629 20.84 -38.41 -32.61
C ASP A 629 21.72 -39.11 -31.56
N CYS A 630 22.63 -39.99 -32.01
CA CYS A 630 23.51 -40.80 -31.17
C CYS A 630 24.99 -40.43 -31.33
N GLY A 631 25.82 -40.79 -30.34
CA GLY A 631 27.26 -40.60 -30.42
C GLY A 631 27.89 -41.35 -31.61
N SER A 632 29.11 -40.97 -32.01
CA SER A 632 29.76 -41.54 -33.22
C SER A 632 29.98 -43.06 -33.20
N ASP A 633 29.95 -43.65 -32.00
CA ASP A 633 30.14 -45.09 -31.77
C ASP A 633 28.82 -45.81 -31.38
N GLU A 634 27.70 -45.09 -31.43
CA GLU A 634 26.36 -45.57 -31.11
C GLU A 634 25.45 -45.51 -32.34
N ARG A 635 24.35 -46.24 -32.31
CA ARG A 635 23.30 -46.23 -33.32
C ARG A 635 21.95 -46.20 -32.65
N CYS A 636 20.94 -45.70 -33.33
CA CYS A 636 19.62 -45.68 -32.79
C CYS A 636 18.94 -47.06 -32.88
N ASP A 637 18.57 -47.64 -31.75
CA ASP A 637 17.59 -48.73 -31.71
C ASP A 637 16.18 -48.17 -31.85
N VAL A 638 15.72 -48.13 -33.10
CA VAL A 638 14.39 -47.66 -33.51
C VAL A 638 13.21 -48.46 -32.88
N SER A 639 13.49 -49.58 -32.21
CA SER A 639 12.46 -50.36 -31.50
C SER A 639 12.28 -49.96 -30.04
N THR A 640 13.31 -49.37 -29.43
CA THR A 640 13.32 -48.88 -28.05
C THR A 640 13.49 -47.37 -27.96
N ASN A 641 13.71 -46.70 -29.10
CA ASN A 641 14.14 -45.31 -29.23
C ASN A 641 15.37 -45.01 -28.37
N LYS A 642 16.36 -45.91 -28.28
CA LYS A 642 17.57 -45.69 -27.48
C LYS A 642 18.83 -45.80 -28.31
N CYS A 643 19.81 -44.94 -28.05
CA CYS A 643 21.14 -45.11 -28.59
C CYS A 643 21.77 -46.37 -27.99
N ILE A 644 22.20 -47.29 -28.85
CA ILE A 644 22.87 -48.54 -28.49
C ILE A 644 24.26 -48.58 -29.15
N PRO A 645 25.28 -49.20 -28.53
CA PRO A 645 26.59 -49.32 -29.13
C PRO A 645 26.57 -50.02 -30.50
N THR A 646 27.42 -49.56 -31.43
CA THR A 646 27.57 -50.18 -32.75
C THR A 646 28.40 -51.48 -32.73
N ASP A 647 29.22 -51.68 -31.69
CA ASP A 647 30.05 -52.87 -31.50
C ASP A 647 29.36 -53.94 -30.62
N PRO A 648 29.05 -55.14 -31.15
CA PRO A 648 28.46 -56.23 -30.39
C PRO A 648 29.36 -56.86 -29.30
N GLU A 649 30.66 -56.55 -29.26
CA GLU A 649 31.55 -56.95 -28.14
C GLU A 649 31.59 -55.92 -27.00
N ALA A 650 31.15 -54.68 -27.24
CA ALA A 650 30.85 -53.71 -26.18
C ALA A 650 29.57 -54.06 -25.41
N THR A 651 28.82 -55.06 -25.86
CA THR A 651 27.56 -55.55 -25.27
C THR A 651 27.79 -56.51 -24.09
N ILE A 652 28.75 -56.21 -23.22
CA ILE A 652 28.91 -56.87 -21.92
C ILE A 652 28.62 -55.84 -20.85
N LEU A 653 27.34 -55.54 -20.67
CA LEU A 653 26.63 -55.23 -19.42
C LEU A 653 25.26 -54.67 -19.83
N ASP A 654 24.20 -55.29 -19.34
CA ASP A 654 22.82 -54.91 -19.63
C ASP A 654 22.57 -53.47 -19.16
N ASP A 655 22.14 -52.63 -20.11
CA ASP A 655 22.18 -51.16 -20.16
C ASP A 655 21.17 -50.47 -19.21
N SER A 656 20.97 -51.04 -18.02
CA SER A 656 20.02 -50.53 -17.03
C SER A 656 20.53 -50.50 -15.59
N LEU A 657 21.64 -51.16 -15.27
CA LEU A 657 22.14 -51.28 -13.88
C LEU A 657 23.62 -50.98 -13.71
N LEU A 658 24.44 -51.01 -14.76
CA LEU A 658 25.89 -50.84 -14.68
C LEU A 658 26.39 -49.88 -15.77
N THR A 659 27.16 -48.85 -15.39
CA THR A 659 27.79 -47.91 -16.31
C THR A 659 29.32 -48.04 -16.20
N ILE A 660 30.01 -48.23 -17.32
CA ILE A 660 31.48 -48.14 -17.40
C ILE A 660 31.83 -46.71 -17.82
N LEU A 661 32.45 -45.95 -16.91
CA LEU A 661 32.92 -44.60 -17.20
C LEU A 661 34.38 -44.67 -17.66
N LYS A 662 34.66 -44.19 -18.89
CA LYS A 662 36.03 -44.02 -19.40
C LYS A 662 36.63 -42.75 -18.82
N SER A 663 37.93 -42.78 -18.55
CA SER A 663 38.73 -41.68 -18.03
C SER A 663 38.89 -40.54 -19.05
N GLU A 664 37.89 -39.68 -19.14
CA GLU A 664 38.08 -38.33 -19.68
C GLU A 664 38.41 -37.37 -18.52
N GLU A 665 38.96 -36.17 -18.82
CA GLU A 665 39.40 -35.18 -17.80
C GLU A 665 38.31 -34.81 -16.76
N ASP A 666 37.03 -35.13 -17.01
CA ASP A 666 35.86 -34.78 -16.17
C ASP A 666 34.99 -35.98 -15.70
N ALA A 667 35.45 -37.23 -15.82
CA ALA A 667 34.63 -38.40 -15.45
C ALA A 667 34.60 -38.65 -13.92
N THR A 668 33.41 -38.87 -13.34
CA THR A 668 33.21 -39.12 -11.89
C THR A 668 32.29 -40.31 -11.61
N PRO A 669 32.63 -41.21 -10.66
CA PRO A 669 31.76 -42.33 -10.26
C PRO A 669 30.58 -41.88 -9.39
N TYR A 670 30.56 -40.62 -8.93
CA TYR A 670 29.53 -40.09 -8.03
C TYR A 670 28.43 -39.40 -8.84
N MET A 671 27.30 -40.06 -9.05
CA MET A 671 26.12 -39.54 -9.75
C MET A 671 24.85 -39.78 -8.93
N ALA A 672 23.89 -38.85 -9.03
CA ALA A 672 22.60 -38.93 -8.39
C ALA A 672 21.50 -38.54 -9.37
N ASP A 673 20.53 -39.45 -9.57
CA ASP A 673 19.36 -39.21 -10.42
C ASP A 673 18.12 -39.02 -9.55
N PHE A 674 17.25 -38.08 -9.94
CA PHE A 674 15.93 -37.90 -9.36
C PHE A 674 15.02 -37.23 -10.39
N TYR A 675 13.72 -37.27 -10.14
CA TYR A 675 12.75 -36.46 -10.87
C TYR A 675 12.48 -35.15 -10.15
N VAL A 676 12.31 -34.08 -10.92
CA VAL A 676 11.69 -32.85 -10.49
C VAL A 676 10.26 -32.86 -11.02
N ASN A 677 9.28 -32.72 -10.13
CA ASN A 677 7.87 -32.58 -10.47
C ASN A 677 7.48 -31.12 -10.25
N VAL A 678 6.84 -30.50 -11.24
CA VAL A 678 6.47 -29.09 -11.22
C VAL A 678 5.01 -28.92 -11.61
N GLU A 679 4.27 -28.13 -10.84
CA GLU A 679 2.89 -27.76 -11.10
C GLU A 679 2.80 -26.22 -11.18
N PRO A 680 2.28 -25.63 -12.27
CA PRO A 680 1.98 -24.20 -12.32
C PRO A 680 1.03 -23.84 -11.19
N SER A 681 1.24 -22.67 -10.58
CA SER A 681 0.36 -22.22 -9.51
C SER A 681 0.16 -20.71 -9.55
N LEU A 682 -1.10 -20.30 -9.45
CA LEU A 682 -1.53 -18.90 -9.49
C LEU A 682 -2.00 -18.49 -8.09
N GLN A 683 -1.40 -17.44 -7.55
CA GLN A 683 -1.78 -16.87 -6.26
C GLN A 683 -2.19 -15.42 -6.39
N ILE A 684 -3.26 -15.04 -5.69
CA ILE A 684 -3.64 -13.65 -5.48
C ILE A 684 -3.06 -13.20 -4.14
N PHE A 685 -2.31 -12.11 -4.15
CA PHE A 685 -1.70 -11.46 -2.99
C PHE A 685 -2.42 -10.15 -2.66
N GLU A 686 -2.78 -9.95 -1.39
CA GLU A 686 -3.21 -8.64 -0.86
C GLU A 686 -1.97 -7.84 -0.48
N VAL A 687 -1.57 -6.88 -1.32
CA VAL A 687 -0.38 -6.05 -1.13
C VAL A 687 -0.79 -4.64 -0.68
N PRO A 688 -0.28 -4.14 0.47
CA PRO A 688 -0.56 -2.77 0.92
C PRO A 688 0.14 -1.76 0.01
N ILE A 689 -0.60 -0.72 -0.40
CA ILE A 689 -0.12 0.37 -1.25
C ILE A 689 0.22 1.61 -0.41
N ASP A 690 -0.76 2.11 0.35
CA ASP A 690 -0.65 3.34 1.12
C ASP A 690 -1.60 3.29 2.32
N SER A 691 -1.30 4.07 3.36
CA SER A 691 -2.13 4.24 4.54
C SER A 691 -1.98 5.63 5.12
N LYS A 692 -3.11 6.29 5.39
CA LYS A 692 -3.09 7.62 6.03
C LYS A 692 -4.28 7.79 6.97
N THR A 693 -4.00 8.40 8.12
CA THR A 693 -5.03 8.88 9.05
C THR A 693 -5.18 10.38 8.88
N LEU A 694 -6.40 10.85 8.70
CA LEU A 694 -6.72 12.26 8.52
C LEU A 694 -8.15 12.59 8.98
N LYS A 695 -8.44 13.89 9.10
CA LYS A 695 -9.77 14.43 9.35
C LYS A 695 -10.02 15.65 8.46
N VAL A 696 -11.29 15.91 8.18
CA VAL A 696 -11.71 17.12 7.46
C VAL A 696 -11.62 18.31 8.41
N LEU A 697 -10.84 19.33 8.04
CA LEU A 697 -10.63 20.56 8.82
C LEU A 697 -10.90 21.81 7.96
N ASP A 698 -11.22 22.91 8.63
CA ASP A 698 -11.33 24.21 7.95
C ASP A 698 -9.95 24.86 7.84
N ASN A 699 -9.80 25.78 6.89
CA ASN A 699 -8.57 26.56 6.78
C ASN A 699 -8.55 27.66 7.86
N PRO A 700 -7.37 28.05 8.37
CA PRO A 700 -7.25 29.11 9.36
C PRO A 700 -7.88 30.44 8.90
N PRO A 701 -8.63 31.13 9.77
CA PRO A 701 -9.15 32.47 9.45
C PRO A 701 -8.05 33.55 9.36
N ASN A 702 -8.36 34.61 8.62
CA ASN A 702 -7.44 35.70 8.27
C ASN A 702 -6.96 36.48 9.52
N GLN A 703 -5.89 37.26 9.35
CA GLN A 703 -5.34 38.10 10.40
C GLN A 703 -6.32 39.21 10.87
N LEU A 704 -6.10 39.70 12.09
CA LEU A 704 -6.82 40.82 12.67
C LEU A 704 -5.99 42.11 12.63
N SER A 705 -6.62 43.20 12.20
CA SER A 705 -6.10 44.56 12.31
C SER A 705 -6.53 45.18 13.63
N LEU A 706 -5.57 45.62 14.46
CA LEU A 706 -5.86 46.21 15.76
C LEU A 706 -5.49 47.70 15.82
N LYS A 707 -6.38 48.51 16.41
CA LYS A 707 -6.10 49.92 16.72
C LYS A 707 -6.37 50.20 18.20
N PRO A 708 -5.34 50.23 19.06
CA PRO A 708 -5.51 50.47 20.48
C PRO A 708 -5.89 51.93 20.78
N PHE A 709 -6.67 52.14 21.83
CA PHE A 709 -7.06 53.46 22.33
C PHE A 709 -7.32 53.42 23.84
N GLN A 710 -7.44 54.60 24.44
CA GLN A 710 -7.84 54.76 25.85
C GLN A 710 -9.18 55.48 25.98
N MET A 711 -9.96 55.14 27.00
CA MET A 711 -11.11 55.94 27.39
C MET A 711 -10.65 57.19 28.15
N LEU A 712 -11.09 58.36 27.71
CA LEU A 712 -10.75 59.66 28.32
C LEU A 712 -11.66 59.98 29.53
N ASP A 713 -11.78 59.04 30.46
CA ASP A 713 -12.53 59.18 31.70
C ASP A 713 -11.78 58.55 32.89
N ALA A 714 -12.43 58.45 34.06
CA ALA A 714 -11.82 57.88 35.26
C ALA A 714 -11.93 56.35 35.36
N SER A 715 -12.29 55.66 34.27
CA SER A 715 -12.57 54.22 34.29
C SER A 715 -11.33 53.33 34.25
N GLN A 716 -10.17 53.88 33.87
CA GLN A 716 -8.93 53.11 33.66
C GLN A 716 -9.07 52.00 32.60
N ILE A 717 -9.89 52.28 31.58
CA ILE A 717 -10.17 51.34 30.49
C ILE A 717 -9.32 51.70 29.26
N ILE A 718 -8.65 50.70 28.72
CA ILE A 718 -8.13 50.70 27.36
C ILE A 718 -9.06 49.88 26.47
N GLY A 719 -9.00 50.11 25.17
CA GLY A 719 -9.73 49.31 24.21
C GLY A 719 -8.99 49.14 22.90
N TYR A 720 -9.48 48.20 22.10
CA TYR A 720 -8.92 47.83 20.82
C TYR A 720 -10.05 47.81 19.81
N TYR A 721 -9.95 48.64 18.77
CA TYR A 721 -10.77 48.43 17.57
C TYR A 721 -10.17 47.25 16.82
N VAL A 722 -10.99 46.24 16.57
CA VAL A 722 -10.61 45.01 15.89
C VAL A 722 -11.33 44.99 14.54
N ASP A 723 -10.57 44.91 13.46
CA ASP A 723 -11.08 44.76 12.10
C ASP A 723 -10.56 43.42 11.53
N TYR A 724 -11.41 42.59 10.93
CA TYR A 724 -11.01 41.36 10.24
C TYR A 724 -10.42 41.71 8.87
N GLU A 725 -9.22 41.22 8.58
CA GLU A 725 -8.52 41.55 7.34
C GLU A 725 -8.96 40.69 6.16
N THR A 726 -8.55 41.12 4.96
CA THR A 726 -8.72 40.34 3.72
C THR A 726 -7.72 39.20 3.68
N PHE A 727 -8.10 38.09 3.02
CA PHE A 727 -7.22 36.94 2.87
C PHE A 727 -5.86 37.30 2.25
N ALA A 728 -4.82 36.72 2.83
CA ALA A 728 -3.45 36.74 2.35
C ALA A 728 -2.90 35.31 2.47
N GLU A 729 -2.13 34.90 1.47
CA GLU A 729 -1.47 33.59 1.48
C GLU A 729 -0.30 33.64 2.47
N GLU A 730 -0.42 32.89 3.57
CA GLU A 730 0.54 32.84 4.67
C GLU A 730 0.77 31.39 5.13
N SER A 731 1.83 31.14 5.90
CA SER A 731 2.04 29.82 6.54
C SER A 731 1.00 29.57 7.64
N TYR A 732 0.95 28.35 8.18
CA TYR A 732 0.04 28.04 9.29
C TYR A 732 0.26 29.01 10.48
N PRO A 733 -0.80 29.47 11.19
CA PRO A 733 -0.67 30.37 12.32
C PRO A 733 0.21 29.84 13.46
N SER A 734 0.98 30.71 14.09
CA SER A 734 1.73 30.38 15.31
C SER A 734 0.79 29.88 16.41
N THR A 735 1.22 28.84 17.12
CA THR A 735 0.41 28.10 18.10
C THR A 735 0.59 28.66 19.52
N ILE A 736 -0.51 28.74 20.28
CA ILE A 736 -0.49 29.21 21.69
C ILE A 736 -0.50 28.02 22.64
N SER A 737 -1.35 27.04 22.38
CA SER A 737 -1.61 25.90 23.27
C SER A 737 -1.21 24.57 22.65
N THR A 738 -1.05 23.52 23.48
CA THR A 738 -0.82 22.15 22.98
C THR A 738 -1.94 21.67 22.04
N ALA A 739 -3.18 22.12 22.23
CA ALA A 739 -4.28 21.78 21.34
C ALA A 739 -4.12 22.42 19.96
N ASP A 740 -3.52 23.61 19.89
CA ASP A 740 -3.23 24.27 18.61
C ASP A 740 -2.12 23.51 17.86
N ILE A 741 -1.10 23.02 18.57
CA ILE A 741 -0.02 22.19 17.98
C ILE A 741 -0.60 20.92 17.36
N THR A 742 -1.48 20.20 18.08
CA THR A 742 -2.13 19.01 17.52
C THR A 742 -2.99 19.35 16.31
N LEU A 743 -3.70 20.48 16.32
CA LEU A 743 -4.52 20.91 15.19
C LEU A 743 -3.67 21.31 13.97
N GLU A 744 -2.53 21.97 14.19
CA GLU A 744 -1.53 22.28 13.17
C GLU A 744 -1.00 20.99 12.52
N GLU A 745 -0.53 20.04 13.34
CA GLU A 745 -0.04 18.74 12.88
C GLU A 745 -1.10 18.00 12.07
N ASP A 746 -2.34 17.93 12.58
CA ASP A 746 -3.47 17.30 11.89
C ASP A 746 -3.77 17.97 10.54
N TYR A 747 -3.79 19.31 10.48
CA TYR A 747 -4.08 20.07 9.27
C TYR A 747 -2.98 19.90 8.22
N LEU A 748 -1.71 20.08 8.62
CA LEU A 748 -0.55 19.95 7.73
C LEU A 748 -0.44 18.53 7.18
N ASN A 749 -0.61 17.51 8.04
CA ASN A 749 -0.66 16.11 7.62
C ASN A 749 -1.82 15.87 6.64
N ALA A 750 -3.04 16.30 6.96
CA ALA A 750 -4.21 16.06 6.12
C ALA A 750 -4.12 16.71 4.73
N ARG A 751 -3.45 17.86 4.61
CA ARG A 751 -3.25 18.61 3.35
C ARG A 751 -1.93 18.31 2.62
N ASP A 752 -1.11 17.39 3.12
CA ASP A 752 0.22 17.12 2.60
C ASP A 752 1.09 18.40 2.52
N LEU A 753 1.15 19.15 3.62
CA LEU A 753 1.92 20.39 3.74
C LEU A 753 3.03 20.25 4.79
N MET A 754 4.11 21.00 4.60
CA MET A 754 5.13 21.24 5.62
C MET A 754 4.81 22.52 6.41
N GLY A 755 5.34 22.66 7.63
CA GLY A 755 5.07 23.84 8.47
C GLY A 755 5.50 25.19 7.87
N THR A 756 6.43 25.19 6.92
CA THR A 756 6.87 26.39 6.20
C THR A 756 6.08 26.66 4.92
N ASP A 757 5.20 25.74 4.50
CA ASP A 757 4.45 25.90 3.26
C ASP A 757 3.39 26.99 3.44
N ILE A 758 3.19 27.74 2.36
CA ILE A 758 2.17 28.79 2.29
C ILE A 758 0.82 28.13 2.03
N ILE A 759 -0.21 28.52 2.79
CA ILE A 759 -1.58 28.05 2.64
C ILE A 759 -2.29 28.94 1.60
N PRO A 760 -2.67 28.41 0.42
CA PRO A 760 -3.32 29.19 -0.63
C PRO A 760 -4.85 29.28 -0.46
N PHE A 761 -5.38 28.78 0.66
CA PHE A 761 -6.81 28.59 0.86
C PHE A 761 -7.34 29.54 1.95
N GLU A 762 -8.37 30.31 1.63
CA GLU A 762 -9.12 31.10 2.62
C GLU A 762 -10.00 30.19 3.49
N THR A 763 -10.28 30.62 4.72
CA THR A 763 -11.24 29.96 5.60
C THR A 763 -12.63 29.85 4.94
N ILE A 764 -13.28 28.70 5.10
CA ILE A 764 -14.56 28.40 4.45
C ILE A 764 -15.74 28.74 5.35
N SER A 765 -15.64 28.49 6.66
CA SER A 765 -16.63 28.95 7.64
C SER A 765 -16.41 30.39 8.07
N GLN A 766 -17.47 31.08 8.48
CA GLN A 766 -17.41 32.49 8.83
C GLN A 766 -16.59 32.75 10.09
N GLN A 767 -15.89 33.88 10.15
CA GLN A 767 -15.22 34.37 11.34
C GLN A 767 -16.23 34.61 12.47
N ARG A 768 -15.95 34.13 13.68
CA ARG A 768 -16.98 33.94 14.71
C ARG A 768 -16.60 34.50 16.08
N TYR A 769 -15.42 34.17 16.58
CA TYR A 769 -15.01 34.51 17.94
C TYR A 769 -13.68 35.26 17.94
N VAL A 770 -13.58 36.39 18.64
CA VAL A 770 -12.29 37.05 18.88
C VAL A 770 -11.84 36.71 20.29
N GLU A 771 -10.66 36.11 20.40
CA GLU A 771 -10.00 35.83 21.67
C GLU A 771 -9.00 36.94 22.01
N MET A 772 -9.01 37.36 23.27
CA MET A 772 -8.08 38.34 23.83
C MET A 772 -7.32 37.70 24.99
N TYR A 773 -6.01 37.60 24.84
CA TYR A 773 -5.07 37.08 25.84
C TYR A 773 -4.34 38.25 26.50
N ARG A 774 -3.95 38.09 27.77
CA ARG A 774 -3.18 39.11 28.49
C ARG A 774 -2.25 38.54 29.56
N THR A 775 -0.97 38.89 29.47
CA THR A 775 0.02 38.63 30.52
C THR A 775 0.43 39.94 31.22
N SER A 776 1.01 39.84 32.43
CA SER A 776 1.53 41.00 33.16
C SER A 776 3.05 41.09 33.22
N ASP A 777 3.72 40.02 32.83
CA ASP A 777 5.17 39.96 32.67
C ASP A 777 5.45 39.89 31.15
N PRO A 778 6.57 40.46 30.67
CA PRO A 778 6.93 40.41 29.26
C PRO A 778 7.00 38.95 28.78
N PRO A 779 6.33 38.57 27.68
CA PRO A 779 6.43 37.22 27.14
C PRO A 779 7.83 36.99 26.54
N GLU A 780 8.39 35.82 26.76
CA GLU A 780 9.61 35.30 26.12
C GLU A 780 9.26 34.46 24.88
N ASN A 781 8.06 33.87 24.84
CA ASN A 781 7.55 33.09 23.71
C ASN A 781 6.01 33.18 23.61
N ILE A 782 5.42 32.74 22.49
CA ILE A 782 3.96 32.78 22.28
C ILE A 782 3.21 31.88 23.28
N ALA A 783 3.78 30.76 23.70
CA ALA A 783 3.15 29.86 24.67
C ALA A 783 3.01 30.46 26.07
N ASP A 784 3.69 31.57 26.39
CA ASP A 784 3.46 32.32 27.65
C ASP A 784 2.04 32.90 27.73
N PHE A 785 1.35 33.06 26.59
CA PHE A 785 -0.06 33.45 26.55
C PHE A 785 -1.01 32.29 26.85
N ASP A 786 -0.53 31.03 26.88
CA ASP A 786 -1.36 29.90 27.26
C ASP A 786 -1.91 30.07 28.68
N ASN A 787 -3.17 29.67 28.88
CA ASN A 787 -3.94 29.87 30.11
C ASN A 787 -4.13 31.35 30.55
N ASN A 788 -3.76 32.33 29.71
CA ASN A 788 -3.94 33.77 29.97
C ASN A 788 -5.06 34.41 29.13
N LEU A 789 -6.04 33.62 28.69
CA LEU A 789 -7.25 34.10 28.00
C LEU A 789 -8.11 34.95 28.96
N ILE A 790 -8.39 36.21 28.60
CA ILE A 790 -9.20 37.12 29.42
C ILE A 790 -10.59 37.37 28.88
N SER A 791 -10.82 37.23 27.58
CA SER A 791 -12.14 37.42 26.96
C SER A 791 -12.26 36.70 25.63
N THR A 792 -13.46 36.17 25.36
CA THR A 792 -13.89 35.67 24.05
C THR A 792 -15.15 36.43 23.64
N VAL A 793 -15.10 37.12 22.49
CA VAL A 793 -16.23 37.90 21.98
C VAL A 793 -16.84 37.24 20.76
N ASP A 794 -18.12 36.94 20.86
CA ASP A 794 -18.93 36.38 19.78
C ASP A 794 -19.38 37.51 18.82
N LEU A 795 -19.02 37.37 17.54
CA LEU A 795 -19.34 38.30 16.46
C LEU A 795 -20.72 38.06 15.82
N LYS A 796 -21.57 37.17 16.36
CA LYS A 796 -22.88 36.86 15.72
C LYS A 796 -23.76 38.08 15.78
N LEU A 797 -24.38 38.39 14.64
CA LEU A 797 -25.58 39.18 14.68
C LEU A 797 -26.71 38.36 15.28
N LYS A 798 -27.36 38.93 16.30
CA LYS A 798 -28.51 38.31 16.94
C LYS A 798 -29.62 38.04 15.92
N ASP A 799 -30.19 36.84 15.96
CA ASP A 799 -31.26 36.38 15.07
C ASP A 799 -30.87 36.39 13.56
N SER A 800 -29.58 36.22 13.26
CA SER A 800 -29.01 36.24 11.90
C SER A 800 -27.97 35.14 11.70
N GLN A 801 -27.75 34.72 10.45
CA GLN A 801 -26.66 33.81 10.05
C GLN A 801 -25.35 34.55 9.73
N PHE A 802 -25.35 35.89 9.81
CA PHE A 802 -24.17 36.71 9.50
C PHE A 802 -23.37 37.06 10.76
N THR A 803 -22.05 37.18 10.59
CA THR A 803 -21.12 37.66 11.60
C THR A 803 -20.63 39.08 11.29
N LEU A 804 -20.22 39.80 12.32
CA LEU A 804 -19.58 41.10 12.19
C LEU A 804 -18.14 40.95 11.70
N SER A 805 -17.67 41.89 10.89
CA SER A 805 -16.26 41.98 10.47
C SER A 805 -15.42 42.89 11.37
N ASN A 806 -16.04 43.54 12.35
CA ASN A 806 -15.34 44.37 13.32
C ASN A 806 -16.00 44.34 14.70
N THR A 807 -15.22 44.66 15.71
CA THR A 807 -15.69 44.80 17.09
C THR A 807 -14.79 45.75 17.89
N ILE A 808 -15.19 46.03 19.13
CA ILE A 808 -14.38 46.78 20.08
C ILE A 808 -14.25 45.94 21.34
N LEU A 809 -13.01 45.69 21.73
CA LEU A 809 -12.66 45.02 22.98
C LEU A 809 -12.25 46.06 24.01
N TYR A 810 -12.61 45.84 25.27
CA TYR A 810 -12.27 46.71 26.39
C TYR A 810 -11.63 45.90 27.50
N ASP A 811 -10.64 46.48 28.17
CA ASP A 811 -10.04 45.91 29.36
C ASP A 811 -9.70 47.02 30.38
N MET A 812 -9.93 46.72 31.65
CA MET A 812 -9.64 47.63 32.77
C MET A 812 -8.29 47.26 33.38
N ILE A 813 -7.33 48.19 33.32
CA ILE A 813 -5.96 47.95 33.77
C ILE A 813 -5.52 48.89 34.88
N GLN A 814 -4.55 48.44 35.67
CA GLN A 814 -3.92 49.27 36.69
C GLN A 814 -2.98 50.30 36.06
N THR A 815 -2.96 51.52 36.60
CA THR A 815 -2.05 52.56 36.14
C THR A 815 -0.60 52.28 36.54
N ASN A 816 0.36 52.70 35.72
CA ASN A 816 1.81 52.53 35.90
C ASN A 816 2.23 51.05 36.02
N LYS A 817 1.52 50.17 35.31
CA LYS A 817 1.86 48.76 35.14
C LYS A 817 1.68 48.41 33.66
N LYS A 818 2.68 47.73 33.11
CA LYS A 818 2.66 47.21 31.74
C LYS A 818 1.86 45.91 31.68
N TYR A 819 1.17 45.72 30.56
CA TYR A 819 0.45 44.50 30.21
C TYR A 819 0.71 44.19 28.74
N TYR A 820 0.75 42.91 28.38
CA TYR A 820 1.00 42.45 27.03
C TYR A 820 -0.24 41.75 26.53
N TYR A 821 -0.70 42.13 25.34
CA TYR A 821 -1.93 41.62 24.75
C TYR A 821 -1.64 40.91 23.43
N LEU A 822 -2.34 39.80 23.23
CA LEU A 822 -2.32 39.02 22.00
C LEU A 822 -3.77 38.70 21.64
N PHE A 823 -4.09 38.74 20.35
CA PHE A 823 -5.44 38.49 19.86
C PHE A 823 -5.39 37.48 18.72
N ARG A 824 -6.46 36.70 18.60
CA ARG A 824 -6.70 35.87 17.43
C ARG A 824 -8.19 35.73 17.18
N ILE A 825 -8.53 35.36 15.96
CA ILE A 825 -9.91 35.07 15.54
C ILE A 825 -10.07 33.55 15.45
N LEU A 826 -11.25 33.05 15.80
CA LEU A 826 -11.69 31.69 15.52
C LEU A 826 -12.87 31.75 14.55
N ASN A 827 -12.93 30.80 13.61
CA ASN A 827 -14.08 30.65 12.73
C ASN A 827 -15.22 29.87 13.42
N GLU A 828 -16.32 29.60 12.71
CA GLU A 828 -17.48 28.92 13.28
C GLU A 828 -17.19 27.47 13.69
N ASN A 829 -16.19 26.84 13.08
CA ASN A 829 -15.66 25.53 13.43
C ASN A 829 -14.59 25.57 14.55
N PHE A 830 -14.34 26.73 15.17
CA PHE A 830 -13.33 26.93 16.21
C PHE A 830 -11.87 26.74 15.74
N VAL A 831 -11.60 26.78 14.44
CA VAL A 831 -10.21 26.79 13.95
C VAL A 831 -9.59 28.16 14.23
N PRO A 832 -8.40 28.21 14.89
CA PRO A 832 -7.70 29.44 15.18
C PRO A 832 -7.04 30.02 13.94
N GLY A 833 -7.16 31.33 13.80
CA GLY A 833 -6.54 32.11 12.74
C GLY A 833 -5.22 32.73 13.16
N HIS A 834 -4.68 33.56 12.27
CA HIS A 834 -3.42 34.27 12.49
C HIS A 834 -3.45 35.14 13.74
N LEU A 835 -2.31 35.15 14.44
CA LEU A 835 -2.11 35.99 15.61
C LEU A 835 -1.97 37.47 15.20
N SER A 836 -2.47 38.36 16.04
CA SER A 836 -2.08 39.77 15.97
C SER A 836 -0.63 39.96 16.42
N GLU A 837 -0.06 41.14 16.19
CA GLU A 837 1.15 41.51 16.89
C GLU A 837 0.90 41.59 18.42
N ILE A 838 1.98 41.57 19.20
CA ILE A 838 1.89 41.69 20.65
C ILE A 838 1.86 43.18 21.00
N TYR A 839 0.83 43.61 21.73
CA TYR A 839 0.68 45.00 22.15
C TYR A 839 1.07 45.17 23.61
N GLU A 840 2.20 45.83 23.87
CA GLU A 840 2.54 46.34 25.20
C GLU A 840 1.70 47.59 25.49
N ALA A 841 0.81 47.50 26.47
CA ALA A 841 -0.02 48.62 26.91
C ALA A 841 0.34 49.06 28.33
N GLU A 842 0.55 50.36 28.49
CA GLU A 842 0.74 50.99 29.80
C GLU A 842 -0.17 52.20 29.95
N LEU A 843 -0.96 52.23 31.03
CA LEU A 843 -1.74 53.41 31.40
C LEU A 843 -0.96 54.25 32.41
N ILE A 844 -0.29 55.32 31.97
CA ILE A 844 0.57 56.14 32.81
C ILE A 844 -0.26 57.18 33.57
N ASN A 845 -0.03 57.28 34.88
CA ASN A 845 -0.62 58.32 35.74
C ASN A 845 0.49 59.12 36.45
N ASP A 846 0.67 60.36 36.02
CA ASP A 846 1.74 61.27 36.47
C ASP A 846 1.31 62.19 37.64
N GLY A 847 0.13 61.96 38.22
CA GLY A 847 -0.43 62.75 39.31
C GLY A 847 -1.27 63.96 38.87
N GLY A 848 -1.42 64.20 37.56
CA GLY A 848 -2.32 65.21 37.01
C GLY A 848 -3.12 64.77 35.79
N TYR A 849 -2.57 63.87 34.97
CA TYR A 849 -3.19 63.33 33.77
C TYR A 849 -2.99 61.81 33.67
N THR A 850 -3.92 61.14 32.99
CA THR A 850 -3.81 59.72 32.64
C THR A 850 -3.73 59.62 31.13
N TYR A 851 -2.71 58.93 30.61
CA TYR A 851 -2.54 58.70 29.18
C TYR A 851 -1.97 57.30 28.92
N SER A 852 -2.33 56.70 27.78
CA SER A 852 -1.87 55.38 27.36
C SER A 852 -0.61 55.47 26.51
N ASN A 853 0.34 54.57 26.77
CA ASN A 853 1.42 54.22 25.86
C ASN A 853 1.12 52.84 25.27
N PHE A 854 1.30 52.70 23.95
CA PHE A 854 1.17 51.43 23.25
C PHE A 854 2.44 51.21 22.42
N GLU A 855 3.12 50.10 22.65
CA GLU A 855 4.25 49.65 21.86
C GLU A 855 3.90 48.30 21.23
N VAL A 856 4.35 48.06 20.00
CA VAL A 856 4.15 46.80 19.29
C VAL A 856 5.44 46.01 19.40
N ILE A 857 5.31 44.74 19.77
CA ILE A 857 6.38 43.74 19.81
C ILE A 857 6.02 42.70 18.75
N PHE A 858 6.95 42.46 17.82
CA PHE A 858 6.77 41.41 16.82
C PHE A 858 7.23 40.06 17.36
N GLU A 859 6.69 38.97 16.80
CA GLU A 859 7.05 37.62 17.24
C GLU A 859 8.57 37.36 17.09
N GLU A 860 9.20 37.90 16.04
CA GLU A 860 10.65 37.77 15.82
C GLU A 860 11.52 38.59 16.79
N GLU A 861 10.89 39.48 17.58
CA GLU A 861 11.56 40.28 18.62
C GLU A 861 11.49 39.62 20.00
N LEU A 862 10.68 38.58 20.17
CA LEU A 862 10.66 37.78 21.39
C LEU A 862 12.05 37.17 21.61
N GLU A 863 12.52 37.20 22.86
CA GLU A 863 13.82 36.63 23.22
C GLU A 863 13.73 35.10 23.06
N GLU A 864 14.03 34.58 21.86
CA GLU A 864 14.57 33.24 21.79
C GLU A 864 15.84 33.26 22.64
N ASP A 865 15.94 32.34 23.59
CA ASP A 865 17.18 31.95 24.23
C ASP A 865 18.06 31.23 23.19
N ILE A 866 18.34 31.92 22.07
CA ILE A 866 19.37 31.53 21.12
C ILE A 866 20.61 31.38 21.99
N PHE A 867 21.32 30.27 21.91
CA PHE A 867 22.62 30.12 22.55
C PHE A 867 23.60 31.19 21.98
N VAL A 868 23.54 32.45 22.45
CA VAL A 868 24.17 33.64 21.82
C VAL A 868 25.70 33.64 21.98
N ASN A 869 26.31 32.61 22.55
CA ASN A 869 27.77 32.49 22.56
C ASN A 869 28.23 31.06 22.24
N PRO A 870 28.30 30.66 20.95
CA PRO A 870 28.90 29.38 20.54
C PRO A 870 30.43 29.32 20.74
N SER A 871 31.02 30.28 21.48
CA SER A 871 32.46 30.47 21.60
C SER A 871 32.90 30.73 23.04
N ILE A 872 33.42 29.70 23.69
CA ILE A 872 33.99 29.78 25.04
C ILE A 872 35.52 30.01 24.96
N PRO A 873 36.08 31.08 25.57
CA PRO A 873 37.53 31.28 25.59
C PRO A 873 38.22 30.40 26.64
N PHE A 874 39.13 29.53 26.20
CA PHE A 874 39.96 28.70 27.09
C PHE A 874 41.47 28.93 26.84
N LYS A 875 42.34 28.51 27.78
CA LYS A 875 43.80 28.74 27.71
C LYS A 875 44.60 27.55 27.20
N LYS A 876 44.42 26.37 27.80
CA LYS A 876 45.26 25.18 27.54
C LYS A 876 44.50 23.86 27.48
N LEU A 877 43.44 23.72 28.28
CA LEU A 877 42.64 22.49 28.36
C LEU A 877 41.19 22.82 28.03
N ILE A 878 40.56 21.91 27.29
CA ILE A 878 39.13 21.88 27.02
C ILE A 878 38.63 20.50 27.46
N GLN A 879 37.51 20.45 28.14
CA GLN A 879 36.83 19.23 28.53
C GLN A 879 35.41 19.33 27.98
N LEU A 880 35.01 18.31 27.21
CA LEU A 880 33.67 18.18 26.67
C LEU A 880 32.98 17.10 27.49
N GLN A 881 31.82 17.43 28.04
CA GLN A 881 30.98 16.49 28.77
C GLN A 881 29.53 16.75 28.38
N PRO A 882 28.74 15.68 28.16
CA PRO A 882 27.29 15.79 28.11
C PRO A 882 26.74 16.52 29.34
N ASN A 883 25.62 17.22 29.16
CA ASN A 883 24.87 17.73 30.30
C ASN A 883 24.38 16.55 31.17
N MET A 884 24.23 16.76 32.48
CA MET A 884 23.71 15.75 33.39
C MET A 884 22.35 15.19 32.96
N SER A 885 21.49 16.01 32.37
CA SER A 885 20.20 15.56 31.83
C SER A 885 20.36 14.57 30.67
N GLN A 886 21.41 14.70 29.87
CA GLN A 886 21.68 13.78 28.75
C GLN A 886 22.16 12.40 29.22
N ILE A 887 22.71 12.31 30.43
CA ILE A 887 23.25 11.06 31.01
C ILE A 887 22.46 10.58 32.24
N ALA A 888 21.31 11.20 32.51
CA ALA A 888 20.37 10.73 33.53
C ALA A 888 19.73 9.42 33.07
N LEU A 889 19.38 8.53 34.00
CA LEU A 889 18.60 7.34 33.66
C LEU A 889 17.14 7.73 33.58
N ASN A 890 16.50 7.43 32.45
CA ASN A 890 15.07 7.58 32.27
C ASN A 890 14.41 6.20 32.40
N ASP A 891 13.53 6.08 33.39
CA ASP A 891 12.87 4.85 33.80
C ASP A 891 11.36 4.86 33.54
N VAL A 892 10.85 5.81 32.72
CA VAL A 892 9.41 5.97 32.45
C VAL A 892 8.79 4.69 31.85
N LEU A 893 9.54 3.96 31.02
CA LEU A 893 9.09 2.71 30.40
C LEU A 893 9.50 1.45 31.18
N VAL A 894 10.13 1.61 32.36
CA VAL A 894 10.58 0.50 33.19
C VAL A 894 9.43 -0.03 34.05
N ASP A 895 9.06 -1.29 33.82
CA ASP A 895 8.08 -2.01 34.63
C ASP A 895 8.75 -2.61 35.88
N TYR A 896 8.57 -1.94 37.01
CA TYR A 896 9.16 -2.33 38.30
C TYR A 896 8.61 -3.64 38.90
N GLU A 897 7.54 -4.21 38.34
CA GLU A 897 6.99 -5.50 38.76
C GLU A 897 7.69 -6.69 38.05
N LYS A 898 8.52 -6.42 37.03
CA LYS A 898 9.29 -7.43 36.29
C LYS A 898 10.74 -7.53 36.77
N THR A 899 11.44 -8.57 36.32
CA THR A 899 12.85 -8.76 36.69
C THR A 899 13.73 -7.68 36.07
N ALA A 900 14.74 -7.20 36.82
CA ALA A 900 15.65 -6.16 36.36
C ALA A 900 16.36 -6.52 35.02
N HIS A 901 16.65 -7.80 34.78
CA HIS A 901 17.27 -8.25 33.53
C HIS A 901 16.36 -8.04 32.32
N SER A 902 15.05 -8.33 32.43
CA SER A 902 14.07 -8.14 31.36
C SER A 902 13.70 -6.68 31.10
N GLN A 903 14.14 -5.74 31.94
CA GLN A 903 13.79 -4.32 31.85
C GLN A 903 14.99 -3.43 31.51
N LEU A 904 16.18 -4.02 31.32
CA LEU A 904 17.39 -3.26 31.00
C LEU A 904 17.28 -2.51 29.66
N LEU A 905 16.60 -3.09 28.67
CA LEU A 905 16.34 -2.45 27.37
C LEU A 905 15.23 -1.38 27.41
N ASN A 906 14.42 -1.37 28.47
CA ASN A 906 13.35 -0.40 28.67
C ASN A 906 13.83 0.84 29.45
N MET A 907 15.10 0.83 29.89
CA MET A 907 15.74 1.95 30.55
C MET A 907 16.54 2.73 29.51
N SER A 908 16.17 3.97 29.24
CA SER A 908 16.87 4.83 28.29
C SER A 908 17.84 5.78 29.00
N LEU A 909 18.86 6.24 28.27
CA LEU A 909 19.86 7.18 28.78
C LEU A 909 19.53 8.58 28.27
N GLY A 910 19.20 9.48 29.19
CA GLY A 910 18.85 10.87 28.94
C GLY A 910 17.39 11.18 29.29
N ASP A 911 17.19 12.33 29.92
CA ASP A 911 15.89 12.89 30.35
C ASP A 911 15.78 14.35 29.85
N ALA A 912 16.33 14.61 28.66
CA ALA A 912 16.28 15.91 28.01
C ALA A 912 15.34 15.81 26.80
N ASP A 913 14.61 16.90 26.51
CA ASP A 913 13.67 16.97 25.38
C ASP A 913 14.35 16.67 24.03
N ASP A 914 15.62 17.09 23.89
CA ASP A 914 16.45 16.74 22.74
C ASP A 914 17.72 15.98 23.14
N LEU A 915 17.80 14.70 22.75
CA LEU A 915 18.93 13.83 23.11
C LEU A 915 20.13 14.02 22.17
N ILE A 916 21.36 13.92 22.71
CA ILE A 916 22.61 14.12 21.96
C ILE A 916 23.18 12.85 21.30
N TRP A 917 22.56 11.69 21.56
CA TRP A 917 23.07 10.40 21.10
C TRP A 917 22.97 10.29 19.58
N ASP A 918 24.00 9.72 18.95
CA ASP A 918 24.21 9.58 17.51
C ASP A 918 24.32 10.89 16.71
N LYS A 919 24.17 12.04 17.37
CA LYS A 919 24.40 13.37 16.78
C LYS A 919 25.88 13.72 16.73
N THR A 920 26.28 14.39 15.65
CA THR A 920 27.66 14.86 15.42
C THR A 920 27.77 16.36 15.58
N PHE A 921 28.59 16.81 16.54
CA PHE A 921 28.83 18.21 16.84
C PHE A 921 30.17 18.69 16.26
N LYS A 922 30.14 19.79 15.51
CA LYS A 922 31.34 20.42 14.96
C LYS A 922 31.82 21.56 15.86
N ILE A 923 32.96 21.36 16.51
CA ILE A 923 33.58 22.32 17.43
C ILE A 923 34.79 22.97 16.76
N ARG A 924 34.73 24.28 16.53
CA ARG A 924 35.81 25.05 15.90
C ARG A 924 36.70 25.75 16.93
N LEU A 925 37.95 25.32 17.04
CA LEU A 925 38.99 25.96 17.85
C LEU A 925 39.72 27.04 17.05
N THR A 926 39.66 28.29 17.50
CA THR A 926 40.36 29.41 16.84
C THR A 926 41.47 29.97 17.74
N SER A 927 42.71 29.98 17.25
CA SER A 927 43.85 30.58 17.95
C SER A 927 43.72 32.11 17.97
N LYS A 928 43.54 32.70 19.15
CA LYS A 928 43.51 34.17 19.31
C LYS A 928 44.84 34.86 18.94
N LYS A 929 45.97 34.13 18.95
CA LYS A 929 47.30 34.68 18.64
C LYS A 929 47.64 34.62 17.16
N THR A 930 47.18 33.59 16.45
CA THR A 930 47.58 33.32 15.06
C THR A 930 46.42 33.29 14.06
N GLY A 931 45.17 33.36 14.52
CA GLY A 931 43.96 33.29 13.68
C GLY A 931 43.69 31.92 13.05
N LYS A 932 44.58 30.93 13.26
CA LYS A 932 44.43 29.57 12.72
C LYS A 932 43.24 28.86 13.38
N LYS A 933 42.50 28.09 12.59
CA LYS A 933 41.30 27.35 12.98
C LYS A 933 41.55 25.85 12.88
N ILE A 934 40.98 25.08 13.81
CA ILE A 934 40.94 23.61 13.81
C ILE A 934 39.49 23.23 14.10
N ASP A 935 38.91 22.35 13.28
CA ASP A 935 37.56 21.84 13.50
C ASP A 935 37.65 20.42 14.07
N LEU A 936 36.85 20.14 15.11
CA LEU A 936 36.71 18.82 15.73
C LEU A 936 35.26 18.37 15.51
N ASN A 937 35.05 17.22 14.88
CA ASN A 937 33.74 16.59 14.81
C ASN A 937 33.67 15.57 15.95
N VAL A 938 32.68 15.71 16.83
CA VAL A 938 32.50 14.88 18.02
C VAL A 938 31.12 14.26 17.95
N THR A 939 31.06 12.94 17.79
CA THR A 939 29.82 12.17 17.84
C THR A 939 29.69 11.51 19.20
N TYR A 940 28.55 11.67 19.86
CA TYR A 940 28.26 10.98 21.12
C TYR A 940 27.55 9.66 20.83
N LYS A 941 28.13 8.56 21.26
CA LYS A 941 27.52 7.22 21.19
C LYS A 941 27.47 6.62 22.59
N TYR A 942 26.48 5.77 22.83
CA TYR A 942 26.44 4.91 24.00
C TYR A 942 26.37 3.46 23.55
N GLU A 943 27.09 2.58 24.25
CA GLU A 943 27.11 1.14 23.99
C GLU A 943 26.70 0.42 25.27
N TYR A 944 25.79 -0.55 25.14
CA TYR A 944 25.50 -1.49 26.21
C TYR A 944 26.64 -2.52 26.25
N GLU A 945 27.60 -2.36 27.15
CA GLU A 945 28.58 -3.42 27.43
C GLU A 945 27.86 -4.62 28.04
N SER A 946 27.61 -5.63 27.22
CA SER A 946 27.17 -6.95 27.66
C SER A 946 28.36 -7.69 28.26
N ASN A 947 28.39 -7.82 29.59
CA ASN A 947 29.28 -8.75 30.30
C ASN A 947 28.56 -10.08 30.56
#